data_AF-A0A2S8GIX0-F1
#
_entry.id   AF-A0A2S8GIX0-F1
#
_cell.length_a   1.000
_cell.length_b   1.000
_cell.length_c   1.000
_cell.angle_alpha   90.00
_cell.angle_beta   90.00
_cell.angle_gamma   90.00
#
_symmetry.space_group_name_H-M   'P 1'
#
loop_
_entity.id
_entity.type
_entity.pdbx_description
1 polymer ?
#
loop_
_entity_poly.entity_id
_entity_poly.type
_entity_poly.pdbx_seq_one_letter_code
_entity_poly.pdbx_strand_id
1 'polypeptide(L)'
;MGAWQLRAYLDELQPEVLLIEGIDDATPLIADMTRKETKPPIAILAYTDSLPVRTIVTPLARYSPEFQAISWAKEHGADAQFFDLPSECFLGLLDAEYELREKARAALLAKPDEEEEAAEKANPDSSEVAAELDEPKISLYHQVAVAAGETDFETYWERQFEHNTSGGSYRGGTLEFGQAVRELEEDRPRWRAENLIREAYMRRRIEETIAAGTAPEKIVAVVGAFHATALSPDLPPMTDDELASLRRRASKLTLMPYSYFKLSSQSGYGAGNHAPAYFELMWDALNEGNVRGLSHRYLSSVAQHLRKAGTHRSTAEVIESVRLAETLSALKDGLAPTLSDLRDAAITLLGHGELTTVKEALVRVDVGTEIGELPEGVSQTSIQADFQRELKRLKLDKYKTTVEQPLDLDLRENRQAKSEEAAYLDLNRSSLFHRLRMLEVPFAKWTGVRQDSTTWAERWIMQWTPESEIALVEAVLEGETILLATAFRFNARLEKCATIADAAHLVHDACQCGMIEAMDQARSRLQELAVVTSDFVAIAEAAFELMQVVRYGNVRRFDPEPLLPLLEELFVEGSLSLFAAANCDDNAAGPLLEAIDKLNRVGLEFSELVDESLWNDKLQQLADADDRNPLLSGYACAILLERGLIPNEALSREVSRRLSPGVPADLGAGWFEGLAQRNRYALLARQTLWEQLADYVASLDDEQFTRALVFLRRAFSSFVPRERRQICENLGEHWGLNKDQTAELLEAPLSEAEEEKLSDLNDFDFGDF
;
A
#
# COMPACT_ATOMS: atom_id res chain seq x y z
N MET A 1 24.61 -21.73 17.47
CA MET A 1 23.51 -20.75 17.39
C MET A 1 23.12 -20.31 18.78
N GLY A 2 22.76 -19.05 19.00
CA GLY A 2 22.42 -18.53 20.34
C GLY A 2 21.35 -19.32 21.08
N ALA A 3 20.22 -19.58 20.42
CA ALA A 3 19.14 -20.38 21.02
C ALA A 3 19.57 -21.82 21.37
N TRP A 4 20.46 -22.42 20.56
CA TRP A 4 20.93 -23.79 20.76
C TRP A 4 21.88 -23.86 21.97
N GLN A 5 22.79 -22.88 22.05
CA GLN A 5 23.71 -22.72 23.18
C GLN A 5 22.95 -22.41 24.48
N LEU A 6 21.89 -21.60 24.39
CA LEU A 6 21.03 -21.28 25.53
C LEU A 6 20.40 -22.56 26.08
N ARG A 7 19.79 -23.41 25.24
CA ARG A 7 19.20 -24.68 25.72
C ARG A 7 20.23 -25.57 26.40
N ALA A 8 21.42 -25.72 25.82
CA ALA A 8 22.50 -26.49 26.42
C ALA A 8 22.92 -25.93 27.80
N TYR A 9 22.97 -24.60 27.94
CA TYR A 9 23.25 -23.93 29.22
C TYR A 9 22.14 -24.14 30.26
N LEU A 10 20.87 -24.07 29.85
CA LEU A 10 19.72 -24.33 30.72
C LEU A 10 19.69 -25.79 31.19
N ASP A 11 20.02 -26.74 30.29
CA ASP A 11 20.13 -28.16 30.62
C ASP A 11 21.20 -28.42 31.70
N GLU A 12 22.33 -27.69 31.66
CA GLU A 12 23.39 -27.78 32.67
C GLU A 12 22.99 -27.16 34.01
N LEU A 13 22.42 -25.94 33.99
CA LEU A 13 22.17 -25.17 35.20
C LEU A 13 20.90 -25.59 35.94
N GLN A 14 19.88 -26.04 35.21
CA GLN A 14 18.54 -26.38 35.73
C GLN A 14 17.99 -25.28 36.65
N PRO A 15 17.73 -24.06 36.11
CA PRO A 15 17.16 -22.96 36.88
C PRO A 15 15.70 -23.22 37.25
N GLU A 16 15.24 -22.53 38.30
CA GLU A 16 13.84 -22.56 38.74
C GLU A 16 13.03 -21.46 38.04
N VAL A 17 13.66 -20.32 37.73
CA VAL A 17 13.02 -19.17 37.07
C VAL A 17 13.85 -18.69 35.88
N LEU A 18 13.19 -18.48 34.75
CA LEU A 18 13.71 -17.79 33.57
C LEU A 18 13.07 -16.40 33.46
N LEU A 19 13.91 -15.37 33.47
CA LEU A 19 13.52 -13.99 33.17
C LEU A 19 13.92 -13.68 31.73
N ILE A 20 12.94 -13.44 30.86
CA ILE A 20 13.14 -13.39 29.41
C ILE A 20 12.86 -11.97 28.93
N GLU A 21 13.77 -11.37 28.17
CA GLU A 21 13.56 -10.06 27.57
C GLU A 21 12.28 -10.07 26.73
N GLY A 22 11.36 -9.18 27.08
CA GLY A 22 10.03 -9.11 26.49
C GLY A 22 9.09 -8.35 27.41
N ILE A 23 7.93 -8.02 26.86
CA ILE A 23 6.94 -7.16 27.52
C ILE A 23 6.42 -7.86 28.80
N ASP A 24 6.71 -7.33 30.00
CA ASP A 24 6.45 -8.01 31.29
C ASP A 24 5.00 -8.48 31.46
N ASP A 25 4.03 -7.64 31.11
CA ASP A 25 2.60 -7.94 31.20
C ASP A 25 2.10 -8.93 30.12
N ALA A 26 2.95 -9.35 29.18
CA ALA A 26 2.69 -10.46 28.25
C ALA A 26 2.95 -11.85 28.86
N THR A 27 3.48 -11.93 30.08
CA THR A 27 3.75 -13.21 30.78
C THR A 27 2.57 -14.19 30.76
N PRO A 28 1.30 -13.77 30.96
CA PRO A 28 0.15 -14.68 30.87
C PRO A 28 -0.02 -15.37 29.50
N LEU A 29 0.51 -14.80 28.41
CA LEU A 29 0.44 -15.36 27.06
C LEU A 29 1.39 -16.55 26.85
N ILE A 30 2.37 -16.78 27.72
CA ILE A 30 3.34 -17.89 27.63
C ILE A 30 2.64 -19.25 27.58
N ALA A 31 1.55 -19.41 28.36
CA ALA A 31 0.78 -20.64 28.38
C ALA A 31 0.18 -20.99 27.00
N ASP A 32 -0.14 -19.97 26.21
CA ASP A 32 -0.71 -20.11 24.87
C ASP A 32 0.37 -20.28 23.80
N MET A 33 1.52 -19.63 23.95
CA MET A 33 2.69 -19.81 23.09
C MET A 33 3.23 -21.24 23.08
N THR A 34 3.08 -21.96 24.20
CA THR A 34 3.61 -23.31 24.40
C THR A 34 2.60 -24.43 24.15
N ARG A 35 1.41 -24.09 23.63
CA ARG A 35 0.42 -25.11 23.20
C ARG A 35 0.96 -25.90 22.00
N LYS A 36 0.55 -27.16 21.90
CA LYS A 36 1.04 -28.09 20.86
C LYS A 36 0.67 -27.64 19.44
N GLU A 37 -0.46 -26.96 19.30
CA GLU A 37 -0.99 -26.45 18.04
C GLU A 37 -0.34 -25.12 17.62
N THR A 38 0.36 -24.43 18.53
CA THR A 38 1.06 -23.20 18.24
C THR A 38 2.32 -23.50 17.43
N LYS A 39 2.41 -22.90 16.24
CA LYS A 39 3.57 -23.01 15.35
C LYS A 39 4.14 -21.63 15.08
N PRO A 40 5.37 -21.32 15.52
CA PRO A 40 6.06 -20.10 15.12
C PRO A 40 6.29 -20.05 13.59
N PRO A 41 6.42 -18.85 12.99
CA PRO A 41 6.59 -17.56 13.65
C PRO A 41 5.26 -16.97 14.15
N ILE A 42 5.22 -16.56 15.41
CA ILE A 42 4.08 -15.86 16.03
C ILE A 42 4.57 -14.51 16.56
N ALA A 43 3.66 -13.61 16.94
CA ALA A 43 4.05 -12.37 17.59
C ALA A 43 3.13 -12.03 18.77
N ILE A 44 3.70 -11.37 19.77
CA ILE A 44 2.93 -10.61 20.75
C ILE A 44 2.58 -9.28 20.09
N LEU A 45 1.29 -8.92 20.12
CA LEU A 45 0.80 -7.62 19.70
C LEU A 45 0.22 -6.90 20.92
N ALA A 46 0.90 -5.83 21.33
CA ALA A 46 0.38 -4.87 22.28
C ALA A 46 -0.33 -3.75 21.53
N TYR A 47 -1.50 -3.33 21.97
CA TYR A 47 -2.25 -2.25 21.33
C TYR A 47 -3.00 -1.39 22.35
N THR A 48 -3.25 -0.13 22.02
CA THR A 48 -4.01 0.77 22.90
C THR A 48 -5.50 0.40 22.91
N ASP A 49 -6.14 0.55 24.06
CA ASP A 49 -7.57 0.25 24.22
C ASP A 49 -8.51 1.40 23.80
N SER A 50 -7.94 2.47 23.26
CA SER A 50 -8.58 3.73 22.91
C SER A 50 -7.92 4.36 21.68
N LEU A 51 -8.72 5.09 20.90
CA LEU A 51 -8.26 5.80 19.71
C LEU A 51 -7.32 6.98 20.07
N PRO A 52 -6.32 7.30 19.24
CA PRO A 52 -5.87 6.53 18.07
C PRO A 52 -5.24 5.20 18.49
N VAL A 53 -5.45 4.12 17.71
CA VAL A 53 -4.81 2.84 18.00
C VAL A 53 -3.32 2.95 17.74
N ARG A 54 -2.49 2.60 18.73
CA ARG A 54 -1.05 2.38 18.57
C ARG A 54 -0.75 0.92 18.83
N THR A 55 0.19 0.36 18.08
CA THR A 55 0.54 -1.06 18.16
C THR A 55 2.04 -1.27 18.29
N ILE A 56 2.44 -2.28 19.07
CA ILE A 56 3.81 -2.76 19.20
C ILE A 56 3.80 -4.27 18.94
N VAL A 57 4.70 -4.73 18.07
CA VAL A 57 4.79 -6.12 17.62
C VAL A 57 6.13 -6.69 18.04
N THR A 58 6.10 -7.79 18.80
CA THR A 58 7.29 -8.54 19.20
C THR A 58 7.22 -9.95 18.62
N PRO A 59 7.87 -10.22 17.47
CA PRO A 59 7.82 -11.51 16.81
C PRO A 59 8.76 -12.53 17.48
N LEU A 60 8.35 -13.79 17.44
CA LEU A 60 9.05 -14.95 17.97
C LEU A 60 9.14 -16.01 16.89
N ALA A 61 10.36 -16.40 16.53
CA ALA A 61 10.64 -17.49 15.61
C ALA A 61 10.90 -18.79 16.39
N ARG A 62 10.74 -19.93 15.72
CA ARG A 62 11.02 -21.24 16.34
C ARG A 62 12.44 -21.31 16.90
N TYR A 63 13.40 -20.68 16.25
CA TYR A 63 14.80 -20.69 16.65
C TYR A 63 15.22 -19.44 17.45
N SER A 64 14.27 -18.59 17.89
CA SER A 64 14.63 -17.41 18.70
C SER A 64 15.00 -17.84 20.13
N PRO A 65 16.01 -17.22 20.77
CA PRO A 65 16.40 -17.55 22.13
C PRO A 65 15.24 -17.43 23.14
N GLU A 66 14.39 -16.42 22.99
CA GLU A 66 13.22 -16.17 23.84
C GLU A 66 12.21 -17.31 23.72
N PHE A 67 11.84 -17.69 22.49
CA PHE A 67 10.89 -18.79 22.27
C PHE A 67 11.45 -20.13 22.78
N GLN A 68 12.75 -20.36 22.63
CA GLN A 68 13.40 -21.57 23.12
C GLN A 68 13.53 -21.59 24.65
N ALA A 69 13.74 -20.46 25.31
CA ALA A 69 13.68 -20.35 26.77
C ALA A 69 12.28 -20.68 27.30
N ILE A 70 11.24 -20.09 26.70
CA ILE A 70 9.82 -20.36 27.03
C ILE A 70 9.51 -21.86 26.84
N SER A 71 9.91 -22.44 25.70
CA SER A 71 9.70 -23.85 25.39
C SER A 71 10.41 -24.76 26.40
N TRP A 72 11.68 -24.46 26.70
CA TRP A 72 12.47 -25.22 27.67
C TRP A 72 11.84 -25.18 29.08
N ALA A 73 11.39 -24.01 29.53
CA ALA A 73 10.75 -23.86 30.83
C ALA A 73 9.49 -24.72 30.94
N LYS A 74 8.67 -24.74 29.88
CA LYS A 74 7.47 -25.59 29.83
C LYS A 74 7.81 -27.08 29.90
N GLU A 75 8.87 -27.51 29.20
CA GLU A 75 9.33 -28.90 29.17
C GLU A 75 9.87 -29.37 30.53
N HIS A 76 10.51 -28.48 31.29
CA HIS A 76 11.18 -28.79 32.56
C HIS A 76 10.41 -28.37 33.82
N GLY A 77 9.28 -27.67 33.66
CA GLY A 77 8.47 -27.17 34.77
C GLY A 77 9.11 -25.99 35.52
N ALA A 78 10.01 -25.25 34.87
CA ALA A 78 10.53 -23.98 35.38
C ALA A 78 9.51 -22.86 35.15
N ASP A 79 9.57 -21.82 35.96
CA ASP A 79 8.75 -20.62 35.79
C ASP A 79 9.38 -19.69 34.74
N ALA A 80 8.60 -19.22 33.78
CA ALA A 80 9.07 -18.31 32.74
C ALA A 80 8.27 -17.02 32.80
N GLN A 81 9.00 -15.90 32.91
CA GLN A 81 8.41 -14.57 33.03
C GLN A 81 9.10 -13.64 32.03
N PHE A 82 8.33 -12.77 31.40
CA PHE A 82 8.88 -11.59 30.74
C PHE A 82 9.21 -10.55 31.81
N PHE A 83 10.25 -9.74 31.60
CA PHE A 83 10.72 -8.82 32.64
C PHE A 83 11.27 -7.46 32.12
N ASP A 84 10.97 -7.11 30.88
CA ASP A 84 11.17 -5.74 30.37
C ASP A 84 9.93 -4.88 30.64
N LEU A 85 9.93 -3.60 30.26
CA LEU A 85 8.83 -2.68 30.51
C LEU A 85 7.46 -3.26 30.11
N PRO A 86 6.39 -2.97 30.89
CA PRO A 86 5.05 -3.39 30.54
C PRO A 86 4.55 -2.64 29.30
N SER A 87 3.58 -3.23 28.59
CA SER A 87 3.07 -2.71 27.32
C SER A 87 2.58 -1.26 27.42
N GLU A 88 1.96 -0.88 28.53
CA GLU A 88 1.47 0.48 28.77
C GLU A 88 2.58 1.52 28.80
N CYS A 89 3.77 1.16 29.29
CA CYS A 89 4.94 2.04 29.33
C CYS A 89 5.55 2.18 27.94
N PHE A 90 5.72 1.08 27.21
CA PHE A 90 6.21 1.12 25.82
C PHE A 90 5.31 1.97 24.91
N LEU A 91 3.98 1.77 24.99
CA LEU A 91 3.02 2.56 24.23
C LEU A 91 2.99 4.02 24.69
N GLY A 92 3.18 4.29 25.98
CA GLY A 92 3.32 5.64 26.52
C GLY A 92 4.55 6.37 25.99
N LEU A 93 5.70 5.70 25.90
CA LEU A 93 6.92 6.23 25.30
C LEU A 93 6.73 6.51 23.80
N LEU A 94 6.07 5.60 23.09
CA LEU A 94 5.73 5.77 21.68
C LEU A 94 4.85 7.01 21.43
N ASP A 95 3.85 7.26 22.28
CA ASP A 95 3.03 8.48 22.19
C ASP A 95 3.86 9.76 22.38
N ALA A 96 4.80 9.76 23.32
CA ALA A 96 5.71 10.89 23.50
C ALA A 96 6.55 11.15 22.24
N GLU A 97 6.98 10.09 21.55
CA GLU A 97 7.69 10.21 20.29
C GLU A 97 6.82 10.83 19.19
N TYR A 98 5.58 10.36 19.03
CA TYR A 98 4.65 10.93 18.06
C TYR A 98 4.37 12.41 18.32
N GLU A 99 4.17 12.80 19.57
CA GLU A 99 3.97 14.21 19.94
C GLU A 99 5.18 15.08 19.62
N LEU A 100 6.39 14.57 19.85
CA LEU A 100 7.63 15.27 19.50
C LEU A 100 7.77 15.43 17.98
N ARG A 101 7.46 14.39 17.20
CA ARG A 101 7.49 14.44 15.73
C ARG A 101 6.45 15.42 15.18
N GLU A 102 5.23 15.42 15.73
CA GLU A 102 4.20 16.39 15.34
C GLU A 102 4.60 17.82 15.70
N LYS A 103 5.18 18.05 16.88
CA LYS A 103 5.72 19.37 17.25
C LYS A 103 6.85 19.81 16.31
N ALA A 104 7.76 18.91 15.96
CA ALA A 104 8.83 19.20 15.02
C ALA A 104 8.27 19.51 13.62
N ARG A 105 7.29 18.73 13.14
CA ARG A 105 6.60 18.96 11.86
C ARG A 105 5.87 20.30 11.85
N ALA A 106 5.14 20.62 12.92
CA ALA A 106 4.46 21.89 13.07
C ALA A 106 5.45 23.07 13.12
N ALA A 107 6.60 22.91 13.77
CA ALA A 107 7.66 23.92 13.78
C ALA A 107 8.32 24.12 12.41
N LEU A 108 8.46 23.05 11.61
CA LEU A 108 8.90 23.12 10.22
C LEU A 108 7.89 23.84 9.33
N LEU A 109 6.60 23.53 9.47
CA LEU A 109 5.51 24.17 8.72
C LEU A 109 5.26 25.62 9.12
N ALA A 110 5.64 26.01 10.35
CA ALA A 110 5.43 27.36 10.88
C ALA A 110 6.57 28.36 10.54
N LYS A 111 7.61 27.94 9.82
CA LYS A 111 8.60 28.87 9.24
C LYS A 111 8.10 29.33 7.88
N PRO A 112 7.66 30.60 7.72
CA PRO A 112 7.41 31.17 6.41
C PRO A 112 8.74 31.40 5.70
N ASP A 113 8.70 31.44 4.37
CA ASP A 113 9.78 31.91 3.50
C ASP A 113 10.14 33.38 3.83
N GLU A 114 10.94 33.60 4.87
CA GLU A 114 11.68 34.84 5.08
C GLU A 114 13.18 34.53 5.29
N GLU A 115 13.85 34.58 4.13
CA GLU A 115 15.16 35.17 3.87
C GLU A 115 16.46 34.36 4.03
N GLU A 116 17.11 34.25 2.88
CA GLU A 116 18.51 33.94 2.61
C GLU A 116 19.51 34.99 3.20
N GLU A 117 19.15 35.82 4.19
CA GLU A 117 20.07 36.88 4.68
C GLU A 117 20.12 37.15 6.20
N ALA A 118 19.51 36.33 7.08
CA ALA A 118 19.53 36.58 8.53
C ALA A 118 20.24 35.50 9.39
N ALA A 119 21.20 34.76 8.83
CA ALA A 119 21.87 33.65 9.51
C ALA A 119 23.01 34.04 10.49
N GLU A 120 23.06 35.26 11.02
CA GLU A 120 24.19 35.67 11.89
C GLU A 120 23.87 36.14 13.32
N LYS A 121 22.59 36.21 13.74
CA LYS A 121 22.28 36.60 15.14
C LYS A 121 21.04 35.90 15.71
N ALA A 122 21.17 34.61 16.01
CA ALA A 122 20.23 33.91 16.90
C ALA A 122 20.98 33.28 18.09
N ASN A 123 20.39 33.45 19.27
CA ASN A 123 20.85 33.05 20.59
C ASN A 123 21.09 31.52 20.68
N PRO A 124 22.10 30.99 21.40
CA PRO A 124 22.46 29.57 21.36
C PRO A 124 21.43 28.61 21.98
N ASP A 125 20.52 29.12 22.81
CA ASP A 125 19.72 28.32 23.75
C ASP A 125 18.41 27.73 23.16
N SER A 126 18.12 27.97 21.89
CA SER A 126 16.94 27.41 21.20
C SER A 126 17.30 26.49 20.03
N SER A 127 18.57 26.09 19.93
CA SER A 127 19.08 25.24 18.84
C SER A 127 19.07 23.74 19.16
N GLU A 128 18.81 23.33 20.40
CA GLU A 128 18.88 21.91 20.81
C GLU A 128 17.73 21.03 20.28
N VAL A 129 16.66 21.60 19.72
CA VAL A 129 15.51 20.83 19.17
C VAL A 129 15.61 20.63 17.65
N ALA A 130 16.62 21.22 17.01
CA ALA A 130 16.92 21.04 15.59
C ALA A 130 18.29 20.38 15.39
N ALA A 131 18.66 19.44 16.27
CA ALA A 131 19.89 18.68 16.15
C ALA A 131 19.84 17.72 14.96
N GLU A 132 20.56 18.11 13.92
CA GLU A 132 21.42 17.26 13.10
C GLU A 132 20.72 16.10 12.38
N LEU A 133 20.24 16.39 11.16
CA LEU A 133 20.36 15.47 10.04
C LEU A 133 21.86 15.33 9.69
N ASP A 134 22.63 14.80 10.63
CA ASP A 134 24.02 14.44 10.44
C ASP A 134 24.06 13.38 9.32
N GLU A 135 25.03 13.50 8.40
CA GLU A 135 25.31 12.46 7.42
C GLU A 135 25.33 11.09 8.12
N PRO A 136 24.77 10.01 7.55
CA PRO A 136 24.67 8.73 8.25
C PRO A 136 26.07 8.21 8.57
N LYS A 137 26.54 8.47 9.79
CA LYS A 137 27.77 7.89 10.34
C LYS A 137 27.65 6.37 10.19
N ILE A 138 28.69 5.76 9.63
CA ILE A 138 28.78 4.30 9.47
C ILE A 138 28.52 3.65 10.84
N SER A 139 27.49 2.81 10.93
CA SER A 139 27.11 2.12 12.17
C SER A 139 28.31 1.40 12.80
N LEU A 140 28.45 1.47 14.13
CA LEU A 140 29.51 0.78 14.88
C LEU A 140 29.58 -0.72 14.52
N TYR A 141 28.42 -1.36 14.38
CA TYR A 141 28.30 -2.75 13.95
C TYR A 141 28.96 -3.02 12.58
N HIS A 142 28.79 -2.10 11.63
CA HIS A 142 29.43 -2.20 10.32
C HIS A 142 30.95 -1.98 10.42
N GLN A 143 31.40 -1.06 11.28
CA GLN A 143 32.84 -0.84 11.51
C GLN A 143 33.51 -2.10 12.09
N VAL A 144 32.85 -2.80 13.03
CA VAL A 144 33.32 -4.09 13.56
C VAL A 144 33.45 -5.13 12.45
N ALA A 145 32.44 -5.25 11.58
CA ALA A 145 32.48 -6.19 10.47
C ALA A 145 33.68 -5.92 9.53
N VAL A 146 33.88 -4.66 9.13
CA VAL A 146 35.00 -4.26 8.27
C VAL A 146 36.34 -4.54 8.94
N ALA A 147 36.48 -4.24 10.24
CA ALA A 147 37.69 -4.52 10.99
C ALA A 147 38.00 -6.03 11.08
N ALA A 148 36.96 -6.86 11.12
CA ALA A 148 37.07 -8.32 11.08
C ALA A 148 37.26 -8.91 9.66
N GLY A 149 37.29 -8.07 8.62
CA GLY A 149 37.40 -8.53 7.23
C GLY A 149 36.10 -9.09 6.64
N GLU A 150 34.96 -8.71 7.21
CA GLU A 150 33.63 -9.12 6.75
C GLU A 150 32.88 -7.98 6.04
N THR A 151 31.94 -8.37 5.18
CA THR A 151 31.13 -7.44 4.37
C THR A 151 30.06 -6.73 5.18
N ASP A 152 29.57 -7.38 6.24
CA ASP A 152 28.44 -6.94 7.04
C ASP A 152 28.46 -7.60 8.41
N PHE A 153 27.72 -7.01 9.35
CA PHE A 153 27.69 -7.46 10.74
C PHE A 153 27.04 -8.83 10.91
N GLU A 154 26.08 -9.18 10.07
CA GLU A 154 25.38 -10.47 10.16
C GLU A 154 26.32 -11.62 9.80
N THR A 155 27.10 -11.47 8.73
CA THR A 155 28.13 -12.44 8.33
C THR A 155 29.20 -12.59 9.41
N TYR A 156 29.63 -11.46 10.01
CA TYR A 156 30.55 -11.48 11.15
C TYR A 156 29.95 -12.25 12.34
N TRP A 157 28.71 -11.93 12.71
CA TRP A 157 28.03 -12.55 13.83
C TRP A 157 27.86 -14.05 13.63
N GLU A 158 27.43 -14.45 12.44
CA GLU A 158 27.24 -15.84 12.06
C GLU A 158 28.54 -16.64 12.19
N ARG A 159 29.65 -16.13 11.63
CA ARG A 159 30.94 -16.82 11.63
C ARG A 159 31.53 -16.95 13.03
N GLN A 160 31.47 -15.88 13.83
CA GLN A 160 32.16 -15.82 15.13
C GLN A 160 31.34 -16.40 16.28
N PHE A 161 30.01 -16.25 16.23
CA PHE A 161 29.12 -16.64 17.32
C PHE A 161 28.21 -17.82 16.94
N GLU A 162 27.42 -17.70 15.86
CA GLU A 162 26.38 -18.70 15.56
C GLU A 162 26.96 -20.07 15.21
N HIS A 163 28.07 -20.13 14.47
CA HIS A 163 28.74 -21.39 14.11
C HIS A 163 29.60 -21.97 15.23
N ASN A 164 29.91 -21.20 16.28
CA ASN A 164 30.77 -21.66 17.36
C ASN A 164 29.98 -22.54 18.34
N THR A 165 30.23 -23.86 18.27
CA THR A 165 29.60 -24.86 19.15
C THR A 165 30.44 -25.19 20.39
N SER A 166 31.54 -24.48 20.62
CA SER A 166 32.37 -24.73 21.81
C SER A 166 31.60 -24.34 23.08
N GLY A 167 31.71 -25.12 24.14
CA GLY A 167 30.99 -24.87 25.39
C GLY A 167 31.40 -23.53 26.02
N GLY A 168 30.41 -22.71 26.41
CA GLY A 168 30.62 -21.43 27.10
C GLY A 168 31.18 -20.28 26.24
N SER A 169 31.69 -20.55 25.04
CA SER A 169 32.28 -19.51 24.17
C SER A 169 31.26 -18.48 23.72
N TYR A 170 30.04 -18.92 23.41
CA TYR A 170 28.95 -18.03 22.98
C TYR A 170 28.64 -17.01 24.07
N ARG A 171 28.28 -17.45 25.28
CA ARG A 171 27.94 -16.56 26.40
C ARG A 171 29.07 -15.59 26.75
N GLY A 172 30.29 -16.10 26.88
CA GLY A 172 31.46 -15.26 27.21
C GLY A 172 31.76 -14.24 26.13
N GLY A 173 31.79 -14.66 24.86
CA GLY A 173 32.05 -13.79 23.73
C GLY A 173 30.96 -12.73 23.53
N THR A 174 29.68 -13.10 23.65
CA THR A 174 28.58 -12.15 23.49
C THR A 174 28.57 -11.12 24.61
N LEU A 175 28.92 -11.50 25.85
CA LEU A 175 29.00 -10.57 26.97
C LEU A 175 30.11 -9.54 26.75
N GLU A 176 31.31 -9.99 26.35
CA GLU A 176 32.44 -9.12 26.03
C GLU A 176 32.10 -8.17 24.88
N PHE A 177 31.45 -8.69 23.83
CA PHE A 177 31.00 -7.87 22.70
C PHE A 177 29.98 -6.81 23.14
N GLY A 178 28.99 -7.18 23.94
CA GLY A 178 27.99 -6.25 24.47
C GLY A 178 28.60 -5.16 25.34
N GLN A 179 29.62 -5.49 26.15
CA GLN A 179 30.38 -4.53 26.93
C GLN A 179 31.12 -3.54 26.03
N ALA A 180 31.88 -4.04 25.05
CA ALA A 180 32.66 -3.21 24.14
C ALA A 180 31.77 -2.27 23.31
N VAL A 181 30.62 -2.75 22.82
CA VAL A 181 29.65 -1.91 22.10
C VAL A 181 29.16 -0.77 22.99
N ARG A 182 28.80 -1.06 24.25
CA ARG A 182 28.35 -0.04 25.21
C ARG A 182 29.44 0.99 25.53
N GLU A 183 30.71 0.58 25.61
CA GLU A 183 31.85 1.47 25.87
C GLU A 183 32.15 2.39 24.67
N LEU A 184 31.88 1.93 23.45
CA LEU A 184 32.17 2.62 22.20
C LEU A 184 30.99 3.44 21.64
N GLU A 185 29.77 3.20 22.12
CA GLU A 185 28.58 3.91 21.63
C GLU A 185 28.65 5.40 21.99
N GLU A 186 28.68 6.26 20.97
CA GLU A 186 28.59 7.72 21.14
C GLU A 186 27.23 8.10 21.77
N ASP A 187 27.23 9.10 22.66
CA ASP A 187 26.05 9.52 23.42
C ASP A 187 24.93 10.08 22.53
N ARG A 188 24.12 9.20 21.93
CA ARG A 188 22.79 9.57 21.41
C ARG A 188 21.83 9.62 22.60
N PRO A 189 21.37 10.80 23.03
CA PRO A 189 20.73 10.95 24.34
C PRO A 189 19.43 10.18 24.50
N ARG A 190 18.70 9.87 23.42
CA ARG A 190 17.36 9.27 23.49
C ARG A 190 17.34 7.74 23.55
N TRP A 191 17.98 7.05 22.60
CA TRP A 191 18.09 5.58 22.60
C TRP A 191 18.73 5.07 23.90
N ARG A 192 19.76 5.80 24.36
CA ARG A 192 20.40 5.54 25.65
C ARG A 192 19.44 5.72 26.83
N ALA A 193 18.61 6.77 26.83
CA ALA A 193 17.64 6.99 27.91
C ALA A 193 16.58 5.89 27.99
N GLU A 194 16.02 5.45 26.86
CA GLU A 194 15.06 4.35 26.83
C GLU A 194 15.67 3.05 27.38
N ASN A 195 16.87 2.69 26.91
CA ASN A 195 17.57 1.50 27.39
C ASN A 195 17.89 1.57 28.89
N LEU A 196 18.28 2.74 29.41
CA LEU A 196 18.51 2.90 30.86
C LEU A 196 17.25 2.66 31.69
N ILE A 197 16.09 3.12 31.21
CA ILE A 197 14.79 2.89 31.86
C ILE A 197 14.46 1.39 31.84
N ARG A 198 14.56 0.75 30.66
CA ARG A 198 14.35 -0.70 30.49
C ARG A 198 15.24 -1.51 31.43
N GLU A 199 16.53 -1.20 31.46
CA GLU A 199 17.52 -1.89 32.30
C GLU A 199 17.27 -1.70 33.80
N ALA A 200 16.86 -0.51 34.23
CA ALA A 200 16.48 -0.26 35.63
C ALA A 200 15.25 -1.07 36.04
N TYR A 201 14.28 -1.20 35.13
CA TYR A 201 13.10 -2.04 35.34
C TYR A 201 13.46 -3.53 35.38
N MET A 202 14.28 -4.02 34.45
CA MET A 202 14.78 -5.40 34.45
C MET A 202 15.50 -5.74 35.75
N ARG A 203 16.40 -4.86 36.24
CA ARG A 203 17.06 -5.03 37.54
C ARG A 203 16.07 -5.11 38.70
N ARG A 204 15.04 -4.27 38.68
CA ARG A 204 13.96 -4.31 39.68
C ARG A 204 13.25 -5.68 39.68
N ARG A 205 12.89 -6.22 38.51
CA ARG A 205 12.22 -7.53 38.41
C ARG A 205 13.13 -8.68 38.88
N ILE A 206 14.44 -8.61 38.62
CA ILE A 206 15.42 -9.56 39.18
C ILE A 206 15.40 -9.52 40.72
N GLU A 207 15.51 -8.34 41.33
CA GLU A 207 15.46 -8.16 42.78
C GLU A 207 14.14 -8.64 43.39
N GLU A 208 13.01 -8.36 42.73
CA GLU A 208 11.69 -8.86 43.15
C GLU A 208 11.62 -10.40 43.11
N THR A 209 12.23 -11.03 42.09
CA THR A 209 12.29 -12.50 41.97
C THR A 209 13.14 -13.13 43.06
N ILE A 210 14.26 -12.49 43.41
CA ILE A 210 15.12 -12.91 44.54
C ILE A 210 14.37 -12.74 45.86
N ALA A 211 13.72 -11.60 46.08
CA ALA A 211 12.95 -11.30 47.28
C ALA A 211 11.74 -12.22 47.46
N ALA A 212 11.16 -12.72 46.37
CA ALA A 212 10.09 -13.72 46.39
C ALA A 212 10.55 -15.12 46.86
N GLY A 213 11.86 -15.33 47.05
CA GLY A 213 12.43 -16.54 47.66
C GLY A 213 13.23 -17.43 46.70
N THR A 214 13.41 -17.03 45.44
CA THR A 214 14.23 -17.77 44.49
C THR A 214 15.71 -17.44 44.71
N ALA A 215 16.56 -18.46 44.89
CA ALA A 215 17.99 -18.23 45.07
C ALA A 215 18.62 -17.65 43.78
N PRO A 216 19.53 -16.66 43.85
CA PRO A 216 20.11 -16.03 42.66
C PRO A 216 20.73 -17.01 41.65
N GLU A 217 21.36 -18.09 42.13
CA GLU A 217 21.95 -19.15 41.31
C GLU A 217 20.92 -20.02 40.57
N LYS A 218 19.63 -19.88 40.91
CA LYS A 218 18.49 -20.55 40.28
C LYS A 218 17.71 -19.65 39.32
N ILE A 219 18.17 -18.42 39.09
CA ILE A 219 17.57 -17.47 38.16
C ILE A 219 18.47 -17.34 36.93
N VAL A 220 17.89 -17.39 35.73
CA VAL A 220 18.58 -17.07 34.48
C VAL A 220 17.86 -15.93 33.78
N ALA A 221 18.59 -14.85 33.50
CA ALA A 221 18.12 -13.79 32.62
C ALA A 221 18.55 -14.07 31.17
N VAL A 222 17.59 -14.05 30.25
CA VAL A 222 17.78 -14.20 28.80
C VAL A 222 17.55 -12.84 28.17
N VAL A 223 18.63 -12.14 27.82
CA VAL A 223 18.61 -10.78 27.28
C VAL A 223 19.62 -10.62 26.16
N GLY A 224 19.44 -9.59 25.34
CA GLY A 224 20.43 -9.13 24.38
C GLY A 224 21.77 -8.80 25.07
N ALA A 225 22.87 -9.08 24.38
CA ALA A 225 24.24 -8.88 24.87
C ALA A 225 24.48 -7.46 25.42
N PHE A 226 23.87 -6.45 24.80
CA PHE A 226 23.98 -5.05 25.20
C PHE A 226 23.38 -4.76 26.60
N HIS A 227 22.28 -5.45 26.95
CA HIS A 227 21.61 -5.28 28.24
C HIS A 227 22.27 -6.11 29.33
N ALA A 228 22.85 -7.26 29.00
CA ALA A 228 23.42 -8.20 29.98
C ALA A 228 24.41 -7.57 30.96
N THR A 229 25.28 -6.66 30.48
CA THR A 229 26.29 -5.99 31.31
C THR A 229 25.68 -4.95 32.25
N ALA A 230 24.50 -4.42 31.92
CA ALA A 230 23.78 -3.45 32.74
C ALA A 230 22.96 -4.08 33.86
N LEU A 231 22.78 -5.41 33.85
CA LEU A 231 22.03 -6.11 34.89
C LEU A 231 22.92 -6.51 36.09
N SER A 232 24.09 -5.90 36.23
CA SER A 232 24.98 -6.04 37.39
C SER A 232 24.32 -5.46 38.67
N PRO A 233 24.58 -6.06 39.86
CA PRO A 233 24.18 -5.48 41.14
C PRO A 233 24.82 -4.13 41.46
N ASP A 234 25.83 -3.69 40.70
CA ASP A 234 26.48 -2.38 40.89
C ASP A 234 25.59 -1.19 40.51
N LEU A 235 24.55 -1.44 39.69
CA LEU A 235 23.60 -0.42 39.26
C LEU A 235 22.27 -0.55 40.03
N PRO A 236 21.65 0.56 40.43
CA PRO A 236 20.42 0.49 41.22
C PRO A 236 19.24 -0.04 40.39
N PRO A 237 18.32 -0.81 41.03
CA PRO A 237 17.03 -1.13 40.44
C PRO A 237 16.12 0.11 40.41
N MET A 238 15.12 0.11 39.54
CA MET A 238 14.10 1.17 39.46
C MET A 238 13.28 1.26 40.75
N THR A 239 13.15 2.47 41.30
CA THR A 239 12.35 2.75 42.50
C THR A 239 10.85 2.82 42.19
N ASP A 240 10.01 2.77 43.23
CA ASP A 240 8.55 2.92 43.09
C ASP A 240 8.14 4.29 42.53
N ASP A 241 8.81 5.35 42.95
CA ASP A 241 8.54 6.72 42.48
C ASP A 241 8.93 6.87 41.00
N GLU A 242 10.06 6.31 40.58
CA GLU A 242 10.47 6.29 39.16
C GLU A 242 9.48 5.49 38.32
N LEU A 243 9.08 4.30 38.76
CA LEU A 243 8.11 3.48 38.06
C LEU A 243 6.74 4.17 37.93
N ALA A 244 6.31 4.90 38.97
CA ALA A 244 5.09 5.69 38.96
C ALA A 244 5.17 6.93 38.04
N SER A 245 6.38 7.44 37.80
CA SER A 245 6.62 8.61 36.95
C SER A 245 6.60 8.30 35.44
N LEU A 246 6.71 7.01 35.06
CA LEU A 246 6.71 6.61 33.66
C LEU A 246 5.39 6.96 32.98
N ARG A 247 5.48 7.46 31.75
CA ARG A 247 4.32 7.72 30.90
C ARG A 247 3.66 6.39 30.55
N ARG A 248 2.34 6.30 30.76
CA ARG A 248 1.55 5.08 30.52
C ARG A 248 0.40 5.34 29.57
N ARG A 249 0.06 4.33 28.77
CA ARG A 249 -1.11 4.30 27.91
C ARG A 249 -1.82 2.96 28.09
N ALA A 250 -3.09 2.99 28.46
CA ALA A 250 -3.87 1.77 28.67
C ALA A 250 -3.86 0.88 27.41
N SER A 251 -3.62 -0.41 27.63
CA SER A 251 -3.25 -1.35 26.58
C SER A 251 -3.93 -2.70 26.78
N LYS A 252 -3.98 -3.45 25.68
CA LYS A 252 -4.37 -4.86 25.61
C LYS A 252 -3.30 -5.63 24.84
N LEU A 253 -3.27 -6.93 25.08
CA LEU A 253 -2.29 -7.85 24.51
C LEU A 253 -3.01 -9.01 23.83
N THR A 254 -2.49 -9.42 22.68
CA THR A 254 -3.02 -10.54 21.90
C THR A 254 -1.87 -11.27 21.21
N LEU A 255 -2.07 -12.54 20.87
CA LEU A 255 -1.17 -13.27 19.99
C LEU A 255 -1.68 -13.20 18.56
N MET A 256 -0.76 -13.04 17.61
CA MET A 256 -1.09 -13.11 16.19
C MET A 256 -0.13 -14.05 15.43
N PRO A 257 -0.60 -14.72 14.37
CA PRO A 257 0.29 -15.38 13.43
C PRO A 257 1.23 -14.35 12.80
N TYR A 258 2.46 -14.76 12.55
CA TYR A 258 3.44 -13.93 11.86
C TYR A 258 3.98 -14.67 10.64
N SER A 259 4.90 -14.07 9.89
CA SER A 259 5.52 -14.72 8.75
C SER A 259 7.01 -14.49 8.73
N TYR A 260 7.73 -15.40 8.07
CA TYR A 260 9.15 -15.19 7.82
C TYR A 260 9.43 -13.96 6.97
N PHE A 261 8.58 -13.65 5.98
CA PHE A 261 8.75 -12.43 5.19
C PHE A 261 8.73 -11.16 6.05
N LYS A 262 7.83 -11.05 7.04
CA LYS A 262 7.80 -9.88 7.92
C LYS A 262 8.80 -9.91 9.06
N LEU A 263 9.21 -11.10 9.48
CA LEU A 263 10.39 -11.24 10.34
C LEU A 263 11.65 -10.74 9.60
N SER A 264 11.64 -10.77 8.27
CA SER A 264 12.75 -10.27 7.46
C SER A 264 12.93 -8.77 7.55
N SER A 265 14.18 -8.35 7.73
CA SER A 265 14.59 -6.95 7.59
C SER A 265 14.22 -6.36 6.21
N GLN A 266 14.06 -7.21 5.19
CA GLN A 266 13.58 -6.81 3.85
C GLN A 266 12.17 -6.19 3.88
N SER A 267 11.37 -6.47 4.90
CA SER A 267 10.05 -5.88 5.07
C SER A 267 10.07 -4.49 5.73
N GLY A 268 11.25 -4.00 6.14
CA GLY A 268 11.44 -2.77 6.90
C GLY A 268 11.35 -2.95 8.41
N TYR A 269 11.23 -4.19 8.92
CA TYR A 269 11.30 -4.45 10.36
C TYR A 269 12.74 -4.21 10.87
N GLY A 270 12.92 -3.15 11.67
CA GLY A 270 14.24 -2.64 12.06
C GLY A 270 15.11 -3.60 12.88
N ALA A 271 14.50 -4.54 13.60
CA ALA A 271 15.20 -5.61 14.34
C ALA A 271 15.11 -6.98 13.63
N GLY A 272 14.77 -6.97 12.33
CA GLY A 272 14.42 -8.17 11.59
C GLY A 272 15.59 -9.08 11.25
N ASN A 273 15.31 -10.38 11.24
CA ASN A 273 16.23 -11.43 10.80
C ASN A 273 16.32 -11.41 9.28
N HIS A 274 17.47 -11.15 8.68
CA HIS A 274 17.58 -10.99 7.22
C HIS A 274 17.32 -12.28 6.39
N ALA A 275 17.41 -13.48 6.99
CA ALA A 275 17.27 -14.77 6.33
C ALA A 275 16.62 -15.85 7.23
N PRO A 276 15.35 -15.69 7.61
CA PRO A 276 14.73 -16.50 8.63
C PRO A 276 14.62 -18.00 8.31
N ALA A 277 14.30 -18.36 7.06
CA ALA A 277 14.26 -19.76 6.65
C ALA A 277 15.66 -20.39 6.67
N TYR A 278 16.70 -19.62 6.34
CA TYR A 278 18.08 -20.09 6.49
C TYR A 278 18.44 -20.39 7.94
N PHE A 279 18.10 -19.50 8.87
CA PHE A 279 18.39 -19.72 10.30
C PHE A 279 17.58 -20.88 10.89
N GLU A 280 16.37 -21.17 10.38
CA GLU A 280 15.67 -22.41 10.74
C GLU A 280 16.41 -23.65 10.22
N LEU A 281 16.94 -23.63 8.99
CA LEU A 281 17.77 -24.73 8.48
C LEU A 281 19.03 -24.94 9.33
N MET A 282 19.66 -23.86 9.78
CA MET A 282 20.81 -23.93 10.70
C MET A 282 20.43 -24.51 12.06
N TRP A 283 19.29 -24.07 12.61
CA TRP A 283 18.73 -24.60 13.85
C TRP A 283 18.50 -26.10 13.79
N ASP A 284 17.87 -26.59 12.73
CA ASP A 284 17.63 -28.02 12.54
C ASP A 284 18.97 -28.78 12.38
N ALA A 285 19.92 -28.24 11.60
CA ALA A 285 21.24 -28.85 11.42
C ALA A 285 22.04 -28.96 12.74
N LEU A 286 21.95 -27.96 13.62
CA LEU A 286 22.57 -27.97 14.95
C LEU A 286 21.94 -29.01 15.87
N ASN A 287 20.61 -29.09 15.91
CA ASN A 287 19.90 -30.08 16.73
C ASN A 287 20.16 -31.52 16.29
N GLU A 288 20.44 -31.74 15.02
CA GLU A 288 20.86 -33.04 14.49
C GLU A 288 22.36 -33.34 14.70
N GLY A 289 23.13 -32.39 15.25
CA GLY A 289 24.58 -32.54 15.42
C GLY A 289 25.37 -32.52 14.10
N ASN A 290 24.80 -31.95 13.03
CA ASN A 290 25.36 -31.96 11.68
C ASN A 290 25.39 -30.58 11.04
N VAL A 291 26.12 -29.63 11.64
CA VAL A 291 26.31 -28.27 11.10
C VAL A 291 26.91 -28.29 9.68
N ARG A 292 27.83 -29.22 9.40
CA ARG A 292 28.43 -29.39 8.06
C ARG A 292 27.40 -29.79 6.99
N GLY A 293 26.27 -30.38 7.39
CA GLY A 293 25.16 -30.68 6.50
C GLY A 293 24.37 -29.46 6.03
N LEU A 294 24.55 -28.29 6.66
CA LEU A 294 23.83 -27.06 6.32
C LEU A 294 24.07 -26.62 4.88
N SER A 295 25.33 -26.58 4.43
CA SER A 295 25.71 -26.22 3.07
C SER A 295 25.05 -27.12 2.02
N HIS A 296 25.00 -28.43 2.31
CA HIS A 296 24.38 -29.43 1.46
C HIS A 296 22.87 -29.20 1.33
N ARG A 297 22.18 -28.95 2.45
CA ARG A 297 20.73 -28.67 2.46
C ARG A 297 20.42 -27.39 1.70
N TYR A 298 21.12 -26.31 2.02
CA TYR A 298 20.91 -25.00 1.42
C TYR A 298 21.06 -25.04 -0.11
N LEU A 299 22.23 -25.48 -0.60
CA LEU A 299 22.51 -25.47 -2.04
C LEU A 299 21.66 -26.48 -2.82
N SER A 300 21.29 -27.60 -2.20
CA SER A 300 20.34 -28.53 -2.80
C SER A 300 18.94 -27.93 -2.93
N SER A 301 18.49 -27.18 -1.92
CA SER A 301 17.20 -26.47 -1.96
C SER A 301 17.19 -25.38 -3.04
N VAL A 302 18.26 -24.58 -3.15
CA VAL A 302 18.40 -23.59 -4.23
C VAL A 302 18.30 -24.26 -5.61
N ALA A 303 19.06 -25.34 -5.82
CA ALA A 303 19.00 -26.08 -7.08
C ALA A 303 17.63 -26.72 -7.34
N GLN A 304 16.92 -27.17 -6.29
CA GLN A 304 15.56 -27.69 -6.41
C GLN A 304 14.56 -26.61 -6.85
N HIS A 305 14.66 -25.40 -6.31
CA HIS A 305 13.83 -24.27 -6.73
C HIS A 305 14.10 -23.87 -8.18
N LEU A 306 15.37 -23.81 -8.59
CA LEU A 306 15.74 -23.57 -9.99
C LEU A 306 15.13 -24.61 -10.92
N ARG A 307 15.25 -25.90 -10.57
CA ARG A 307 14.68 -27.00 -11.37
C ARG A 307 13.16 -26.90 -11.50
N LYS A 308 12.47 -26.53 -10.41
CA LYS A 308 11.00 -26.32 -10.42
C LYS A 308 10.59 -25.14 -11.31
N ALA A 309 11.41 -24.09 -11.37
CA ALA A 309 11.19 -22.92 -12.22
C ALA A 309 11.56 -23.16 -13.71
N GLY A 310 12.03 -24.36 -14.07
CA GLY A 310 12.43 -24.71 -15.44
C GLY A 310 13.92 -24.52 -15.73
N THR A 311 14.70 -24.04 -14.76
CA THR A 311 16.16 -23.87 -14.88
C THR A 311 16.87 -25.15 -14.41
N HIS A 312 17.26 -26.00 -15.35
CA HIS A 312 17.96 -27.25 -15.02
C HIS A 312 19.34 -27.00 -14.43
N ARG A 313 19.63 -27.64 -13.29
CA ARG A 313 20.96 -27.71 -12.66
C ARG A 313 21.32 -29.13 -12.31
N SER A 314 22.53 -29.56 -12.65
CA SER A 314 23.07 -30.88 -12.37
C SER A 314 23.41 -31.05 -10.90
N THR A 315 23.47 -32.31 -10.43
CA THR A 315 23.98 -32.60 -9.08
C THR A 315 25.47 -32.29 -8.97
N ALA A 316 26.23 -32.36 -10.08
CA ALA A 316 27.64 -32.00 -10.11
C ALA A 316 27.87 -30.53 -9.75
N GLU A 317 27.04 -29.62 -10.29
CA GLU A 317 27.10 -28.19 -9.92
C GLU A 317 26.82 -27.99 -8.42
N VAL A 318 25.84 -28.71 -7.85
CA VAL A 318 25.56 -28.62 -6.40
C VAL A 318 26.74 -29.09 -5.56
N ILE A 319 27.39 -30.20 -5.95
CA ILE A 319 28.58 -30.72 -5.25
C ILE A 319 29.72 -29.70 -5.29
N GLU A 320 29.99 -29.10 -6.45
CA GLU A 320 31.02 -28.08 -6.57
C GLU A 320 30.62 -26.78 -5.84
N SER A 321 29.33 -26.41 -5.77
CA SER A 321 28.84 -25.30 -4.96
C SER A 321 29.15 -25.51 -3.49
N VAL A 322 28.90 -26.71 -2.97
CA VAL A 322 29.22 -27.03 -1.57
C VAL A 322 30.71 -26.89 -1.33
N ARG A 323 31.55 -27.46 -2.21
CA ARG A 323 33.01 -27.36 -2.11
C ARG A 323 33.49 -25.91 -2.16
N LEU A 324 32.91 -25.09 -3.03
CA LEU A 324 33.24 -23.67 -3.15
C LEU A 324 32.89 -22.91 -1.87
N ALA A 325 31.68 -23.09 -1.33
CA ALA A 325 31.26 -22.44 -0.08
C ALA A 325 32.17 -22.84 1.11
N GLU A 326 32.52 -24.12 1.21
CA GLU A 326 33.46 -24.62 2.22
C GLU A 326 34.87 -24.03 2.05
N THR A 327 35.32 -23.87 0.81
CA THR A 327 36.62 -23.26 0.51
C THR A 327 36.63 -21.77 0.87
N LEU A 328 35.57 -21.03 0.53
CA LEU A 328 35.41 -19.62 0.89
C LEU A 328 35.45 -19.41 2.41
N SER A 329 34.72 -20.26 3.14
CA SER A 329 34.73 -20.22 4.61
C SER A 329 36.11 -20.52 5.19
N ALA A 330 36.81 -21.53 4.64
CA ALA A 330 38.15 -21.91 5.09
C ALA A 330 39.20 -20.80 4.86
N LEU A 331 39.04 -19.96 3.82
CA LEU A 331 39.91 -18.80 3.60
C LEU A 331 39.79 -17.72 4.69
N LYS A 332 38.69 -17.75 5.46
CA LYS A 332 38.41 -16.85 6.58
C LYS A 332 38.47 -17.55 7.94
N ASP A 333 39.14 -18.71 8.02
CA ASP A 333 39.23 -19.54 9.22
C ASP A 333 37.85 -19.91 9.84
N GLY A 334 36.81 -19.99 9.01
CA GLY A 334 35.45 -20.29 9.44
C GLY A 334 35.22 -21.77 9.78
N LEU A 335 34.36 -22.02 10.77
CA LEU A 335 33.95 -23.39 11.17
C LEU A 335 32.93 -24.02 10.19
N ALA A 336 32.12 -23.19 9.54
CA ALA A 336 31.12 -23.55 8.56
C ALA A 336 30.88 -22.37 7.58
N PRO A 337 30.38 -22.62 6.36
CA PRO A 337 30.02 -21.56 5.42
C PRO A 337 28.93 -20.65 5.98
N THR A 338 29.14 -19.33 5.91
CA THR A 338 28.10 -18.35 6.21
C THR A 338 27.07 -18.27 5.09
N LEU A 339 25.95 -17.59 5.33
CA LEU A 339 24.97 -17.33 4.28
C LEU A 339 25.60 -16.60 3.08
N SER A 340 26.53 -15.69 3.34
CA SER A 340 27.29 -14.97 2.29
C SER A 340 28.13 -15.95 1.46
N ASP A 341 28.90 -16.84 2.10
CA ASP A 341 29.69 -17.88 1.42
C ASP A 341 28.81 -18.80 0.55
N LEU A 342 27.62 -19.15 1.05
CA LEU A 342 26.63 -19.99 0.36
C LEU A 342 26.01 -19.29 -0.85
N ARG A 343 25.66 -18.00 -0.72
CA ARG A 343 25.13 -17.18 -1.81
C ARG A 343 26.17 -17.00 -2.91
N ASP A 344 27.41 -16.70 -2.57
CA ASP A 344 28.50 -16.57 -3.53
C ASP A 344 28.72 -17.87 -4.32
N ALA A 345 28.70 -19.01 -3.62
CA ALA A 345 28.81 -20.30 -4.27
C ALA A 345 27.60 -20.61 -5.19
N ALA A 346 26.39 -20.24 -4.77
CA ALA A 346 25.20 -20.40 -5.59
C ALA A 346 25.22 -19.49 -6.82
N ILE A 347 25.60 -18.21 -6.69
CA ILE A 347 25.72 -17.27 -7.83
C ILE A 347 26.77 -17.78 -8.81
N THR A 348 27.94 -18.19 -8.32
CA THR A 348 29.05 -18.63 -9.17
C THR A 348 28.70 -19.90 -9.95
N LEU A 349 28.18 -20.93 -9.27
CA LEU A 349 28.06 -22.27 -9.87
C LEU A 349 26.64 -22.63 -10.30
N LEU A 350 25.60 -22.14 -9.62
CA LEU A 350 24.21 -22.33 -10.04
C LEU A 350 23.71 -21.14 -10.88
N GLY A 351 24.22 -19.94 -10.65
CA GLY A 351 23.92 -18.75 -11.46
C GLY A 351 24.83 -18.58 -12.67
N HIS A 352 25.91 -19.37 -12.76
CA HIS A 352 26.98 -19.19 -13.75
C HIS A 352 27.58 -17.77 -13.74
N GLY A 353 27.67 -17.17 -12.55
CA GLY A 353 28.13 -15.79 -12.32
C GLY A 353 27.02 -14.75 -12.27
N GLU A 354 25.78 -15.11 -12.62
CA GLU A 354 24.66 -14.16 -12.72
C GLU A 354 23.68 -14.30 -11.53
N LEU A 355 23.59 -13.24 -10.71
CA LEU A 355 22.64 -13.20 -9.58
C LEU A 355 21.19 -13.31 -10.05
N THR A 356 20.84 -12.68 -11.17
CA THR A 356 19.46 -12.66 -11.71
C THR A 356 18.93 -14.08 -11.96
N THR A 357 19.80 -15.00 -12.37
CA THR A 357 19.47 -16.42 -12.59
C THR A 357 19.03 -17.15 -11.33
N VAL A 358 19.61 -16.80 -10.17
CA VAL A 358 19.39 -17.50 -8.90
C VAL A 358 18.57 -16.69 -7.88
N LYS A 359 18.33 -15.41 -8.14
CA LYS A 359 17.73 -14.46 -7.20
C LYS A 359 16.43 -14.98 -6.58
N GLU A 360 15.49 -15.45 -7.39
CA GLU A 360 14.21 -15.96 -6.89
C GLU A 360 14.39 -17.21 -6.01
N ALA A 361 15.28 -18.12 -6.41
CA ALA A 361 15.59 -19.33 -5.64
C ALA A 361 16.27 -19.00 -4.31
N LEU A 362 17.20 -18.04 -4.30
CA LEU A 362 17.85 -17.56 -3.08
C LEU A 362 16.83 -16.95 -2.12
N VAL A 363 16.00 -16.01 -2.57
CA VAL A 363 14.98 -15.39 -1.72
C VAL A 363 14.04 -16.43 -1.09
N ARG A 364 13.63 -17.46 -1.85
CA ARG A 364 12.79 -18.55 -1.33
C ARG A 364 13.49 -19.39 -0.26
N VAL A 365 14.80 -19.62 -0.36
CA VAL A 365 15.55 -20.43 0.62
C VAL A 365 16.00 -19.59 1.82
N ASP A 366 16.31 -18.31 1.60
CA ASP A 366 16.78 -17.39 2.64
C ASP A 366 15.63 -16.95 3.55
N VAL A 367 14.53 -16.47 2.94
CA VAL A 367 13.39 -15.90 3.66
C VAL A 367 12.28 -16.94 3.84
N GLY A 368 11.95 -17.71 2.81
CA GLY A 368 10.83 -18.64 2.86
C GLY A 368 9.45 -17.95 2.88
N THR A 369 8.41 -18.77 2.86
CA THR A 369 7.00 -18.31 2.78
C THR A 369 6.16 -18.76 3.98
N GLU A 370 6.81 -19.32 5.01
CA GLU A 370 6.14 -19.91 6.17
C GLU A 370 5.38 -18.85 6.98
N ILE A 371 4.22 -19.27 7.48
CA ILE A 371 3.30 -18.50 8.31
C ILE A 371 3.07 -19.29 9.58
N GLY A 372 3.10 -18.63 10.73
CA GLY A 372 2.80 -19.29 11.98
C GLY A 372 1.32 -19.66 12.11
N GLU A 373 1.02 -20.49 13.09
CA GLU A 373 -0.33 -20.92 13.41
C GLU A 373 -0.57 -20.75 14.91
N LEU A 374 -1.78 -20.30 15.25
CA LEU A 374 -2.28 -20.24 16.63
C LEU A 374 -3.53 -21.13 16.75
N PRO A 375 -3.71 -21.81 17.89
CA PRO A 375 -4.92 -22.57 18.17
C PRO A 375 -6.17 -21.67 18.17
N GLU A 376 -7.31 -22.24 17.77
CA GLU A 376 -8.59 -21.52 17.72
C GLU A 376 -9.05 -21.07 19.11
N GLY A 377 -9.49 -19.80 19.21
CA GLY A 377 -10.04 -19.21 20.44
C GLY A 377 -8.98 -18.81 21.47
N VAL A 378 -7.70 -18.87 21.12
CA VAL A 378 -6.58 -18.58 22.01
C VAL A 378 -6.10 -17.15 21.82
N SER A 379 -6.23 -16.32 22.87
CA SER A 379 -5.63 -14.98 22.96
C SER A 379 -5.80 -14.12 21.71
N GLN A 380 -6.90 -14.30 20.98
CA GLN A 380 -7.31 -13.56 19.78
C GLN A 380 -8.42 -12.58 20.14
N THR A 381 -8.48 -11.46 19.43
CA THR A 381 -9.61 -10.53 19.51
C THR A 381 -10.88 -11.13 18.91
N SER A 382 -12.05 -10.59 19.29
CA SER A 382 -13.35 -11.02 18.75
C SER A 382 -13.43 -10.90 17.22
N ILE A 383 -12.87 -9.83 16.68
CA ILE A 383 -12.87 -9.56 15.23
C ILE A 383 -11.92 -10.50 14.46
N GLN A 384 -10.78 -10.91 15.03
CA GLN A 384 -9.93 -11.95 14.44
C GLN A 384 -10.65 -13.30 14.38
N ALA A 385 -11.39 -13.66 15.43
CA ALA A 385 -12.20 -14.88 15.45
C ALA A 385 -13.37 -14.81 14.43
N ASP A 386 -13.98 -13.64 14.24
CA ASP A 386 -14.98 -13.41 13.18
C ASP A 386 -14.36 -13.54 11.78
N PHE A 387 -13.20 -12.93 11.53
CA PHE A 387 -12.49 -13.05 10.26
C PHE A 387 -12.20 -14.51 9.89
N GLN A 388 -11.64 -15.29 10.83
CA GLN A 388 -11.35 -16.71 10.58
C GLN A 388 -12.63 -17.53 10.33
N ARG A 389 -13.74 -17.19 11.00
CA ARG A 389 -15.06 -17.81 10.74
C ARG A 389 -15.57 -17.48 9.34
N GLU A 390 -15.46 -16.23 8.91
CA GLU A 390 -15.86 -15.79 7.56
C GLU A 390 -15.00 -16.43 6.47
N LEU A 391 -13.68 -16.56 6.68
CA LEU A 391 -12.81 -17.27 5.74
C LEU A 391 -13.25 -18.73 5.55
N LYS A 392 -13.57 -19.44 6.63
CA LYS A 392 -14.09 -20.82 6.57
C LYS A 392 -15.44 -20.90 5.88
N ARG A 393 -16.39 -20.04 6.28
CA ARG A 393 -17.74 -19.98 5.72
C ARG A 393 -17.70 -19.78 4.20
N LEU A 394 -16.84 -18.87 3.73
CA LEU A 394 -16.72 -18.50 2.32
C LEU A 394 -15.67 -19.33 1.54
N LYS A 395 -15.10 -20.37 2.17
CA LYS A 395 -14.10 -21.27 1.57
C LYS A 395 -12.86 -20.52 1.04
N LEU A 396 -12.35 -19.61 1.85
CA LEU A 396 -11.23 -18.73 1.55
C LEU A 396 -9.94 -19.13 2.29
N ASP A 397 -9.93 -20.15 3.15
CA ASP A 397 -8.74 -20.57 3.92
C ASP A 397 -7.50 -20.81 3.06
N LYS A 398 -7.69 -21.33 1.84
CA LYS A 398 -6.57 -21.57 0.90
C LYS A 398 -5.82 -20.30 0.47
N TYR A 399 -6.42 -19.13 0.66
CA TYR A 399 -5.82 -17.82 0.38
C TYR A 399 -5.11 -17.22 1.59
N LYS A 400 -5.08 -17.92 2.74
CA LYS A 400 -4.26 -17.55 3.91
C LYS A 400 -2.79 -17.92 3.64
N THR A 401 -2.21 -17.24 2.66
CA THR A 401 -0.83 -17.43 2.20
C THR A 401 -0.20 -16.07 1.92
N THR A 402 1.12 -16.00 2.09
CA THR A 402 1.95 -14.82 1.78
C THR A 402 2.14 -14.63 0.27
N VAL A 403 1.65 -15.55 -0.56
CA VAL A 403 1.75 -15.50 -2.02
C VAL A 403 0.46 -14.96 -2.61
N GLU A 404 0.57 -13.95 -3.47
CA GLU A 404 -0.57 -13.40 -4.21
C GLU A 404 -1.28 -14.47 -5.04
N GLN A 405 -2.60 -14.56 -4.91
CA GLN A 405 -3.42 -15.47 -5.69
C GLN A 405 -4.60 -14.73 -6.32
N PRO A 406 -4.79 -14.80 -7.65
CA PRO A 406 -5.95 -14.20 -8.28
C PRO A 406 -7.23 -15.00 -7.96
N LEU A 407 -8.33 -14.30 -7.77
CA LEU A 407 -9.66 -14.84 -7.62
C LEU A 407 -10.64 -14.03 -8.47
N ASP A 408 -11.19 -14.69 -9.48
CA ASP A 408 -12.30 -14.15 -10.28
C ASP A 408 -13.62 -14.58 -9.63
N LEU A 409 -14.53 -13.62 -9.44
CA LEU A 409 -15.86 -13.83 -8.86
C LEU A 409 -16.93 -13.62 -9.94
N ASP A 410 -17.94 -14.50 -9.96
CA ASP A 410 -19.18 -14.30 -10.71
C ASP A 410 -20.32 -14.03 -9.72
N LEU A 411 -20.78 -12.77 -9.66
CA LEU A 411 -21.74 -12.33 -8.64
C LEU A 411 -23.18 -12.85 -8.88
N ARG A 412 -23.44 -13.49 -10.02
CA ARG A 412 -24.78 -13.98 -10.36
C ARG A 412 -25.12 -15.25 -9.58
N GLU A 413 -26.42 -15.53 -9.47
CA GLU A 413 -26.90 -16.76 -8.89
C GLU A 413 -26.36 -18.00 -9.64
N ASN A 414 -25.65 -18.86 -8.93
CA ASN A 414 -25.33 -20.18 -9.42
C ASN A 414 -26.56 -21.10 -9.33
N ARG A 415 -27.32 -21.16 -10.43
CA ARG A 415 -28.55 -21.97 -10.57
C ARG A 415 -28.36 -23.48 -10.38
N GLN A 416 -27.13 -23.98 -10.36
CA GLN A 416 -26.83 -25.39 -10.13
C GLN A 416 -26.57 -25.70 -8.64
N ALA A 417 -26.49 -24.68 -7.78
CA ALA A 417 -26.25 -24.85 -6.36
C ALA A 417 -27.48 -25.44 -5.65
N LYS A 418 -27.22 -26.25 -4.61
CA LYS A 418 -28.25 -26.95 -3.84
C LYS A 418 -28.75 -26.18 -2.61
N SER A 419 -28.10 -25.06 -2.29
CA SER A 419 -28.46 -24.18 -1.18
C SER A 419 -28.29 -22.72 -1.60
N GLU A 420 -29.05 -21.82 -0.97
CA GLU A 420 -28.98 -20.37 -1.23
C GLU A 420 -27.57 -19.82 -0.97
N GLU A 421 -26.94 -20.20 0.14
CA GLU A 421 -25.58 -19.74 0.47
C GLU A 421 -24.54 -20.17 -0.58
N ALA A 422 -24.70 -21.35 -1.17
CA ALA A 422 -23.83 -21.81 -2.25
C ALA A 422 -24.19 -21.16 -3.61
N ALA A 423 -25.45 -20.78 -3.81
CA ALA A 423 -25.91 -20.09 -5.02
C ALA A 423 -25.32 -18.67 -5.11
N TYR A 424 -25.09 -18.02 -3.97
CA TYR A 424 -24.57 -16.65 -3.86
C TYR A 424 -23.18 -16.58 -3.20
N LEU A 425 -22.39 -17.64 -3.29
CA LEU A 425 -21.09 -17.71 -2.63
C LEU A 425 -20.16 -16.57 -3.04
N ASP A 426 -20.08 -16.28 -4.33
CA ASP A 426 -19.20 -15.24 -4.88
C ASP A 426 -19.72 -13.83 -4.59
N LEU A 427 -21.04 -13.62 -4.55
CA LEU A 427 -21.64 -12.38 -4.04
C LEU A 427 -21.26 -12.14 -2.57
N ASN A 428 -21.36 -13.17 -1.72
CA ASN A 428 -20.97 -13.06 -0.32
C ASN A 428 -19.46 -12.81 -0.13
N ARG A 429 -18.62 -13.36 -1.00
CA ARG A 429 -17.17 -13.06 -1.03
C ARG A 429 -16.90 -11.61 -1.41
N SER A 430 -17.54 -11.11 -2.46
CA SER A 430 -17.46 -9.70 -2.85
C SER A 430 -17.85 -8.79 -1.68
N SER A 431 -18.98 -9.05 -1.02
CA SER A 431 -19.41 -8.27 0.16
C SER A 431 -18.39 -8.28 1.29
N LEU A 432 -17.77 -9.43 1.60
CA LEU A 432 -16.68 -9.49 2.59
C LEU A 432 -15.48 -8.65 2.15
N PHE A 433 -15.06 -8.75 0.89
CA PHE A 433 -13.87 -8.05 0.39
C PHE A 433 -14.05 -6.53 0.39
N HIS A 434 -15.24 -6.04 0.05
CA HIS A 434 -15.57 -4.61 0.15
C HIS A 434 -15.60 -4.14 1.61
N ARG A 435 -16.08 -4.95 2.56
CA ARG A 435 -15.99 -4.64 4.00
C ARG A 435 -14.55 -4.56 4.48
N LEU A 436 -13.71 -5.52 4.09
CA LEU A 436 -12.28 -5.50 4.41
C LEU A 436 -11.58 -4.29 3.81
N ARG A 437 -11.92 -3.89 2.58
CA ARG A 437 -11.43 -2.65 1.96
C ARG A 437 -11.86 -1.41 2.74
N MET A 438 -13.10 -1.34 3.23
CA MET A 438 -13.60 -0.23 4.06
C MET A 438 -12.86 -0.13 5.41
N LEU A 439 -12.53 -1.29 6.00
CA LEU A 439 -11.68 -1.40 7.19
C LEU A 439 -10.18 -1.25 6.91
N GLU A 440 -9.79 -1.07 5.65
CA GLU A 440 -8.39 -0.98 5.20
C GLU A 440 -7.55 -2.21 5.57
N VAL A 441 -8.18 -3.38 5.66
CA VAL A 441 -7.51 -4.67 5.89
C VAL A 441 -6.95 -5.21 4.57
N PRO A 442 -5.61 -5.30 4.39
CA PRO A 442 -4.98 -5.62 3.11
C PRO A 442 -5.00 -7.12 2.74
N PHE A 443 -6.15 -7.78 2.90
CA PHE A 443 -6.32 -9.20 2.55
C PHE A 443 -6.78 -9.43 1.09
N ALA A 444 -7.56 -8.48 0.57
CA ALA A 444 -8.18 -8.56 -0.75
C ALA A 444 -7.98 -7.24 -1.51
N LYS A 445 -7.23 -7.29 -2.61
CA LYS A 445 -6.97 -6.14 -3.48
C LYS A 445 -7.81 -6.22 -4.75
N TRP A 446 -8.64 -5.21 -4.97
CA TRP A 446 -9.44 -5.10 -6.19
C TRP A 446 -8.54 -4.71 -7.38
N THR A 447 -8.72 -5.37 -8.52
CA THR A 447 -7.92 -5.11 -9.75
C THR A 447 -8.75 -4.63 -10.93
N GLY A 448 -10.03 -4.32 -10.71
CA GLY A 448 -10.96 -3.94 -11.78
C GLY A 448 -11.41 -5.14 -12.63
N VAL A 449 -12.23 -4.85 -13.65
CA VAL A 449 -12.78 -5.85 -14.57
C VAL A 449 -11.97 -5.85 -15.87
N ARG A 450 -11.84 -7.01 -16.52
CA ARG A 450 -11.17 -7.18 -17.82
C ARG A 450 -11.93 -6.57 -19.01
N GLN A 451 -13.18 -6.15 -18.83
CA GLN A 451 -14.06 -5.56 -19.84
C GLN A 451 -14.89 -4.44 -19.22
N ASP A 452 -14.83 -3.24 -19.79
CA ASP A 452 -15.50 -2.02 -19.29
C ASP A 452 -17.04 -2.14 -19.16
N SER A 453 -17.65 -3.19 -19.73
CA SER A 453 -19.10 -3.40 -19.74
C SER A 453 -19.60 -4.50 -18.77
N THR A 454 -18.73 -5.17 -18.01
CA THR A 454 -19.08 -6.40 -17.28
C THR A 454 -19.01 -6.23 -15.76
N THR A 455 -20.05 -5.73 -15.11
CA THR A 455 -20.06 -5.46 -13.66
C THR A 455 -20.47 -6.65 -12.78
N TRP A 456 -20.92 -7.76 -13.36
CA TRP A 456 -21.17 -9.00 -12.62
C TRP A 456 -19.90 -9.80 -12.34
N ALA A 457 -18.79 -9.45 -13.00
CA ALA A 457 -17.50 -10.11 -12.80
C ALA A 457 -16.59 -9.20 -12.00
N GLU A 458 -15.94 -9.72 -10.97
CA GLU A 458 -14.91 -9.01 -10.24
C GLU A 458 -13.62 -9.81 -10.23
N ARG A 459 -12.49 -9.12 -10.28
CA ARG A 459 -11.17 -9.74 -10.13
C ARG A 459 -10.44 -9.17 -8.93
N TRP A 460 -10.05 -10.09 -8.05
CA TRP A 460 -9.36 -9.80 -6.81
C TRP A 460 -8.00 -10.49 -6.80
N ILE A 461 -7.03 -9.87 -6.14
CA ILE A 461 -5.79 -10.50 -5.73
C ILE A 461 -5.88 -10.70 -4.21
N MET A 462 -5.76 -11.95 -3.79
CA MET A 462 -5.83 -12.36 -2.40
C MET A 462 -4.43 -12.61 -1.87
N GLN A 463 -4.14 -12.09 -0.68
CA GLN A 463 -2.87 -12.32 0.01
C GLN A 463 -3.09 -12.10 1.50
N TRP A 464 -2.64 -13.03 2.33
CA TRP A 464 -2.55 -12.79 3.77
C TRP A 464 -1.20 -12.16 4.10
N THR A 465 -1.22 -11.14 4.94
CA THR A 465 -0.03 -10.53 5.51
C THR A 465 -0.23 -10.28 7.01
N PRO A 466 0.85 -10.18 7.80
CA PRO A 466 0.74 -9.71 9.18
C PRO A 466 0.04 -8.35 9.33
N GLU A 467 0.14 -7.45 8.35
CA GLU A 467 -0.62 -6.18 8.35
C GLU A 467 -2.12 -6.41 8.29
N SER A 468 -2.57 -7.49 7.64
CA SER A 468 -3.99 -7.88 7.69
C SER A 468 -4.44 -8.18 9.11
N GLU A 469 -3.62 -8.88 9.90
CA GLU A 469 -3.92 -9.14 11.32
C GLU A 469 -3.84 -7.89 12.19
N ILE A 470 -2.86 -7.02 11.95
CA ILE A 470 -2.73 -5.74 12.67
C ILE A 470 -3.93 -4.85 12.40
N ALA A 471 -4.29 -4.64 11.13
CA ALA A 471 -5.45 -3.84 10.74
C ALA A 471 -6.76 -4.40 11.31
N LEU A 472 -6.91 -5.73 11.40
CA LEU A 472 -8.04 -6.36 12.07
C LEU A 472 -8.07 -6.02 13.57
N VAL A 473 -6.93 -6.08 14.26
CA VAL A 473 -6.86 -5.72 15.68
C VAL A 473 -7.10 -4.23 15.91
N GLU A 474 -6.63 -3.35 15.02
CA GLU A 474 -6.92 -1.91 15.09
C GLU A 474 -8.42 -1.62 14.95
N ALA A 475 -9.13 -2.40 14.13
CA ALA A 475 -10.58 -2.31 13.97
C ALA A 475 -11.38 -2.87 15.17
N VAL A 476 -10.74 -3.47 16.18
CA VAL A 476 -11.44 -4.06 17.34
C VAL A 476 -12.22 -3.03 18.16
N LEU A 477 -11.75 -1.77 18.20
CA LEU A 477 -12.43 -0.69 18.89
C LEU A 477 -13.63 -0.14 18.10
N GLU A 478 -13.71 -0.47 16.81
CA GLU A 478 -14.80 -0.08 15.92
C GLU A 478 -15.93 -1.13 15.93
N GLY A 479 -15.61 -2.40 16.18
CA GLY A 479 -16.63 -3.45 16.38
C GLY A 479 -16.08 -4.85 16.62
N GLU A 480 -16.91 -5.71 17.22
CA GLU A 480 -16.54 -7.10 17.55
C GLU A 480 -16.56 -8.06 16.34
N THR A 481 -17.13 -7.63 15.22
CA THR A 481 -17.17 -8.38 13.96
C THR A 481 -16.83 -7.44 12.81
N ILE A 482 -16.39 -7.97 11.67
CA ILE A 482 -16.09 -7.21 10.46
C ILE A 482 -17.31 -6.39 10.03
N LEU A 483 -18.52 -6.97 10.14
CA LEU A 483 -19.76 -6.27 9.81
C LEU A 483 -19.99 -5.06 10.73
N LEU A 484 -19.84 -5.22 12.04
CA LEU A 484 -20.06 -4.14 13.01
C LEU A 484 -18.99 -3.05 12.90
N ALA A 485 -17.72 -3.43 12.77
CA ALA A 485 -16.63 -2.48 12.57
C ALA A 485 -16.83 -1.68 11.27
N THR A 486 -17.26 -2.36 10.19
CA THR A 486 -17.57 -1.68 8.93
C THR A 486 -18.73 -0.70 9.10
N ALA A 487 -19.78 -1.08 9.84
CA ALA A 487 -20.91 -0.21 10.13
C ALA A 487 -20.48 1.04 10.93
N PHE A 488 -19.59 0.88 11.91
CA PHE A 488 -19.03 1.99 12.67
C PHE A 488 -18.25 2.95 11.77
N ARG A 489 -17.32 2.44 10.94
CA ARG A 489 -16.59 3.27 9.97
C ARG A 489 -17.51 3.96 8.98
N PHE A 490 -18.54 3.25 8.52
CA PHE A 490 -19.54 3.80 7.62
C PHE A 490 -20.25 5.00 8.24
N ASN A 491 -20.77 4.84 9.46
CA ASN A 491 -21.44 5.93 10.18
C ASN A 491 -20.49 7.10 10.45
N ALA A 492 -19.24 6.84 10.82
CA ALA A 492 -18.24 7.89 11.02
C ALA A 492 -17.92 8.67 9.72
N ARG A 493 -17.95 8.01 8.55
CA ARG A 493 -17.83 8.70 7.25
C ARG A 493 -19.12 9.44 6.89
N LEU A 494 -20.28 8.86 7.17
CA LEU A 494 -21.58 9.50 6.92
C LEU A 494 -21.75 10.78 7.74
N GLU A 495 -21.31 10.81 9.00
CA GLU A 495 -21.31 12.02 9.85
C GLU A 495 -20.42 13.13 9.31
N LYS A 496 -19.31 12.79 8.64
CA LYS A 496 -18.38 13.72 8.02
C LYS A 496 -18.76 14.07 6.57
N CYS A 497 -19.82 13.45 6.04
CA CYS A 497 -20.25 13.61 4.67
C CYS A 497 -20.82 15.01 4.42
N ALA A 498 -20.09 15.79 3.63
CA ALA A 498 -20.39 17.19 3.36
C ALA A 498 -20.93 17.43 1.94
N THR A 499 -20.59 16.56 0.97
CA THR A 499 -20.98 16.72 -0.43
C THR A 499 -21.94 15.63 -0.89
N ILE A 500 -22.75 15.92 -1.91
CA ILE A 500 -23.62 14.92 -2.56
C ILE A 500 -22.82 13.80 -3.22
N ALA A 501 -21.65 14.08 -3.77
CA ALA A 501 -20.79 13.07 -4.38
C ALA A 501 -20.30 12.07 -3.32
N ASP A 502 -19.85 12.56 -2.15
CA ASP A 502 -19.46 11.70 -1.04
C ASP A 502 -20.62 10.79 -0.59
N ALA A 503 -21.83 11.34 -0.47
CA ALA A 503 -23.00 10.57 -0.09
C ALA A 503 -23.38 9.52 -1.13
N ALA A 504 -23.21 9.81 -2.44
CA ALA A 504 -23.48 8.86 -3.51
C ALA A 504 -22.46 7.70 -3.51
N HIS A 505 -21.18 8.00 -3.30
CA HIS A 505 -20.16 6.97 -3.11
C HIS A 505 -20.45 6.12 -1.87
N LEU A 506 -20.94 6.70 -0.77
CA LEU A 506 -21.36 5.92 0.40
C LEU A 506 -22.56 5.01 0.11
N VAL A 507 -23.54 5.45 -0.69
CA VAL A 507 -24.62 4.56 -1.17
C VAL A 507 -24.03 3.39 -1.95
N HIS A 508 -23.12 3.66 -2.88
CA HIS A 508 -22.46 2.63 -3.68
C HIS A 508 -21.63 1.66 -2.81
N ASP A 509 -20.80 2.16 -1.90
CA ASP A 509 -19.99 1.35 -0.98
C ASP A 509 -20.88 0.48 -0.07
N ALA A 510 -22.00 1.01 0.43
CA ALA A 510 -22.94 0.23 1.24
C ALA A 510 -23.58 -0.91 0.45
N CYS A 511 -23.94 -0.67 -0.82
CA CYS A 511 -24.44 -1.71 -1.73
C CYS A 511 -23.35 -2.77 -2.01
N GLN A 512 -22.11 -2.36 -2.24
CA GLN A 512 -20.98 -3.28 -2.43
C GLN A 512 -20.69 -4.13 -1.19
N CYS A 513 -20.81 -3.54 0.01
CA CYS A 513 -20.67 -4.24 1.28
C CYS A 513 -21.89 -5.09 1.66
N GLY A 514 -22.99 -5.03 0.91
CA GLY A 514 -24.25 -5.71 1.24
C GLY A 514 -24.86 -5.23 2.56
N MET A 515 -24.84 -3.91 2.83
CA MET A 515 -25.31 -3.29 4.06
C MET A 515 -26.53 -2.39 3.79
N ILE A 516 -27.72 -2.99 3.83
CA ILE A 516 -28.98 -2.32 3.44
C ILE A 516 -29.31 -1.13 4.35
N GLU A 517 -29.19 -1.29 5.66
CA GLU A 517 -29.49 -0.20 6.61
C GLU A 517 -28.54 1.00 6.44
N ALA A 518 -27.26 0.73 6.19
CA ALA A 518 -26.25 1.75 5.92
C ALA A 518 -26.54 2.48 4.60
N MET A 519 -26.95 1.75 3.56
CA MET A 519 -27.37 2.31 2.29
C MET A 519 -28.55 3.26 2.47
N ASP A 520 -29.56 2.88 3.25
CA ASP A 520 -30.75 3.72 3.47
C ASP A 520 -30.42 5.02 4.22
N GLN A 521 -29.46 4.96 5.16
CA GLN A 521 -28.95 6.15 5.85
C GLN A 521 -28.18 7.06 4.89
N ALA A 522 -27.31 6.50 4.03
CA ALA A 522 -26.59 7.27 3.02
C ALA A 522 -27.51 7.86 1.95
N ARG A 523 -28.55 7.13 1.53
CA ARG A 523 -29.59 7.61 0.62
C ARG A 523 -30.34 8.79 1.22
N SER A 524 -30.72 8.70 2.50
CA SER A 524 -31.38 9.80 3.21
C SER A 524 -30.49 11.03 3.30
N ARG A 525 -29.19 10.84 3.58
CA ARG A 525 -28.20 11.93 3.58
C ARG A 525 -28.00 12.55 2.20
N LEU A 526 -27.97 11.74 1.15
CA LEU A 526 -27.91 12.23 -0.24
C LEU A 526 -29.11 13.12 -0.55
N GLN A 527 -30.32 12.67 -0.20
CA GLN A 527 -31.56 13.44 -0.41
C GLN A 527 -31.51 14.80 0.32
N GLU A 528 -31.03 14.84 1.57
CA GLU A 528 -30.87 16.10 2.31
C GLU A 528 -29.91 17.07 1.62
N LEU A 529 -28.78 16.55 1.12
CA LEU A 529 -27.75 17.35 0.47
C LEU A 529 -28.16 17.80 -0.94
N ALA A 530 -28.95 17.00 -1.66
CA ALA A 530 -29.48 17.32 -2.98
C ALA A 530 -30.32 18.62 -2.95
N VAL A 531 -31.09 18.85 -1.88
CA VAL A 531 -31.96 20.04 -1.75
C VAL A 531 -31.19 21.37 -1.72
N VAL A 532 -29.92 21.37 -1.32
CA VAL A 532 -29.16 22.61 -1.01
C VAL A 532 -27.95 22.80 -1.94
N THR A 533 -27.60 21.78 -2.72
CA THR A 533 -26.46 21.85 -3.63
C THR A 533 -26.77 22.70 -4.87
N SER A 534 -25.73 23.18 -5.52
CA SER A 534 -25.80 23.79 -6.87
C SER A 534 -24.57 23.45 -7.70
N ASP A 535 -23.74 22.52 -7.21
CA ASP A 535 -22.52 22.09 -7.86
C ASP A 535 -22.83 21.02 -8.91
N PHE A 536 -22.82 21.43 -10.18
CA PHE A 536 -23.10 20.57 -11.32
C PHE A 536 -22.17 19.34 -11.39
N VAL A 537 -20.89 19.48 -11.05
CA VAL A 537 -19.93 18.36 -11.11
C VAL A 537 -20.31 17.30 -10.08
N ALA A 538 -20.59 17.75 -8.85
CA ALA A 538 -21.01 16.85 -7.78
C ALA A 538 -22.38 16.19 -8.07
N ILE A 539 -23.31 16.91 -8.71
CA ILE A 539 -24.63 16.36 -9.10
C ILE A 539 -24.47 15.27 -10.15
N ALA A 540 -23.67 15.54 -11.19
CA ALA A 540 -23.41 14.58 -12.25
C ALA A 540 -22.72 13.32 -11.72
N GLU A 541 -21.76 13.48 -10.80
CA GLU A 541 -21.12 12.35 -10.13
C GLU A 541 -22.14 11.53 -9.33
N ALA A 542 -22.97 12.19 -8.52
CA ALA A 542 -23.97 11.51 -7.71
C ALA A 542 -24.99 10.74 -8.58
N ALA A 543 -25.49 11.36 -9.65
CA ALA A 543 -26.40 10.72 -10.60
C ALA A 543 -25.74 9.51 -11.28
N PHE A 544 -24.47 9.62 -11.67
CA PHE A 544 -23.73 8.52 -12.29
C PHE A 544 -23.50 7.35 -11.32
N GLU A 545 -23.11 7.61 -10.08
CA GLU A 545 -22.94 6.58 -9.06
C GLU A 545 -24.27 5.85 -8.76
N LEU A 546 -25.37 6.60 -8.62
CA LEU A 546 -26.70 5.99 -8.46
C LEU A 546 -27.13 5.16 -9.68
N MET A 547 -26.87 5.66 -10.90
CA MET A 547 -27.12 4.92 -12.13
C MET A 547 -26.39 3.56 -12.11
N GLN A 548 -25.13 3.52 -11.67
CA GLN A 548 -24.37 2.27 -11.55
C GLN A 548 -24.99 1.32 -10.53
N VAL A 549 -25.41 1.82 -9.37
CA VAL A 549 -26.08 1.01 -8.34
C VAL A 549 -27.41 0.45 -8.84
N VAL A 550 -28.26 1.29 -9.44
CA VAL A 550 -29.58 0.89 -9.96
C VAL A 550 -29.45 -0.15 -11.06
N ARG A 551 -28.56 0.10 -12.03
CA ARG A 551 -28.33 -0.79 -13.18
C ARG A 551 -27.95 -2.20 -12.75
N TYR A 552 -27.21 -2.33 -11.64
CA TYR A 552 -26.66 -3.61 -11.17
C TYR A 552 -27.25 -4.10 -9.84
N GLY A 553 -28.32 -3.47 -9.35
CA GLY A 553 -28.98 -3.82 -8.08
C GLY A 553 -29.41 -5.28 -8.01
N ASN A 554 -29.95 -5.82 -9.12
CA ASN A 554 -30.38 -7.22 -9.23
C ASN A 554 -29.23 -8.22 -8.98
N VAL A 555 -28.02 -7.91 -9.43
CA VAL A 555 -26.84 -8.78 -9.24
C VAL A 555 -26.44 -8.82 -7.77
N ARG A 556 -26.58 -7.69 -7.06
CA ARG A 556 -26.26 -7.57 -5.63
C ARG A 556 -27.44 -7.85 -4.70
N ARG A 557 -28.57 -8.32 -5.24
CA ARG A 557 -29.83 -8.59 -4.50
C ARG A 557 -30.31 -7.39 -3.68
N PHE A 558 -30.16 -6.21 -4.25
CA PHE A 558 -30.63 -4.95 -3.70
C PHE A 558 -31.86 -4.47 -4.47
N ASP A 559 -32.83 -3.88 -3.78
CA ASP A 559 -34.01 -3.26 -4.36
C ASP A 559 -33.69 -1.80 -4.78
N PRO A 560 -33.58 -1.49 -6.09
CA PRO A 560 -33.22 -0.17 -6.54
C PRO A 560 -34.37 0.84 -6.48
N GLU A 561 -35.61 0.42 -6.24
CA GLU A 561 -36.79 1.29 -6.26
C GLU A 561 -36.64 2.59 -5.43
N PRO A 562 -36.05 2.56 -4.21
CA PRO A 562 -35.87 3.78 -3.42
C PRO A 562 -34.89 4.80 -4.00
N LEU A 563 -34.01 4.40 -4.94
CA LEU A 563 -33.02 5.28 -5.56
C LEU A 563 -33.54 5.94 -6.85
N LEU A 564 -34.58 5.38 -7.48
CA LEU A 564 -35.08 5.88 -8.76
C LEU A 564 -35.59 7.34 -8.70
N PRO A 565 -36.39 7.76 -7.70
CA PRO A 565 -36.85 9.15 -7.63
C PRO A 565 -35.70 10.15 -7.45
N LEU A 566 -34.67 9.74 -6.72
CA LEU A 566 -33.50 10.56 -6.44
C LEU A 566 -32.59 10.69 -7.66
N LEU A 567 -32.46 9.62 -8.46
CA LEU A 567 -31.79 9.68 -9.75
C LEU A 567 -32.51 10.63 -10.72
N GLU A 568 -33.84 10.58 -10.76
CA GLU A 568 -34.67 11.50 -11.56
C GLU A 568 -34.48 12.96 -11.12
N GLU A 569 -34.53 13.23 -9.81
CA GLU A 569 -34.32 14.56 -9.24
C GLU A 569 -32.94 15.14 -9.58
N LEU A 570 -31.87 14.37 -9.34
CA LEU A 570 -30.49 14.77 -9.66
C LEU A 570 -30.30 15.00 -11.16
N PHE A 571 -30.95 14.19 -12.00
CA PHE A 571 -30.87 14.37 -13.45
C PHE A 571 -31.51 15.68 -13.90
N VAL A 572 -32.69 16.00 -13.37
CA VAL A 572 -33.38 17.26 -13.66
C VAL A 572 -32.57 18.45 -13.16
N GLU A 573 -32.05 18.39 -11.93
CA GLU A 573 -31.25 19.45 -11.34
C GLU A 573 -29.94 19.68 -12.11
N GLY A 574 -29.23 18.59 -12.45
CA GLY A 574 -28.03 18.63 -13.29
C GLY A 574 -28.31 19.23 -14.66
N SER A 575 -29.42 18.83 -15.30
CA SER A 575 -29.82 19.38 -16.60
C SER A 575 -30.09 20.89 -16.53
N LEU A 576 -30.78 21.36 -15.49
CA LEU A 576 -31.09 22.78 -15.30
C LEU A 576 -29.86 23.62 -14.95
N SER A 577 -28.89 23.07 -14.23
CA SER A 577 -27.67 23.77 -13.80
C SER A 577 -26.59 23.83 -14.88
N LEU A 578 -26.60 22.92 -15.87
CA LEU A 578 -25.61 22.84 -16.96
C LEU A 578 -25.24 24.20 -17.56
N PHE A 579 -26.24 24.98 -17.98
CA PHE A 579 -25.99 26.22 -18.72
C PHE A 579 -25.31 27.29 -17.86
N ALA A 580 -25.61 27.33 -16.56
CA ALA A 580 -24.98 28.25 -15.63
C ALA A 580 -23.56 27.77 -15.28
N ALA A 581 -23.37 26.46 -15.08
CA ALA A 581 -22.07 25.86 -14.77
C ALA A 581 -21.05 26.03 -15.91
N ALA A 582 -21.51 26.02 -17.17
CA ALA A 582 -20.66 26.24 -18.34
C ALA A 582 -20.13 27.67 -18.50
N ASN A 583 -20.49 28.60 -17.59
CA ASN A 583 -19.87 29.92 -17.50
C ASN A 583 -18.58 29.84 -16.66
N CYS A 584 -17.54 29.26 -17.24
CA CYS A 584 -16.29 28.93 -16.56
C CYS A 584 -15.05 29.30 -17.41
N ASP A 585 -13.89 29.32 -16.76
CA ASP A 585 -12.60 29.42 -17.44
C ASP A 585 -12.15 28.04 -18.00
N ASP A 586 -11.04 28.04 -18.73
CA ASP A 586 -10.51 26.83 -19.37
C ASP A 586 -9.98 25.79 -18.35
N ASN A 587 -9.56 26.22 -17.16
CA ASN A 587 -9.08 25.32 -16.12
C ASN A 587 -10.24 24.51 -15.52
N ALA A 588 -11.42 25.12 -15.37
CA ALA A 588 -12.63 24.49 -14.86
C ALA A 588 -13.40 23.66 -15.91
N ALA A 589 -13.11 23.83 -17.21
CA ALA A 589 -13.82 23.16 -18.28
C ALA A 589 -13.59 21.63 -18.32
N GLY A 590 -12.41 21.13 -17.91
CA GLY A 590 -12.10 19.69 -17.89
C GLY A 590 -13.05 18.87 -17.00
N PRO A 591 -13.15 19.15 -15.68
CA PRO A 591 -14.08 18.47 -14.79
C PRO A 591 -15.56 18.59 -15.21
N LEU A 592 -15.95 19.76 -15.76
CA LEU A 592 -17.31 19.96 -16.28
C LEU A 592 -17.60 19.09 -17.50
N LEU A 593 -16.65 18.90 -18.40
CA LEU A 593 -16.78 18.02 -19.55
C LEU A 593 -17.02 16.57 -19.11
N GLU A 594 -16.29 16.07 -18.11
CA GLU A 594 -16.52 14.74 -17.54
C GLU A 594 -17.90 14.63 -16.89
N ALA A 595 -18.35 15.67 -16.17
CA ALA A 595 -19.68 15.74 -15.59
C ALA A 595 -20.79 15.71 -16.66
N ILE A 596 -20.61 16.42 -17.78
CA ILE A 596 -21.53 16.36 -18.92
C ILE A 596 -21.59 14.93 -19.51
N ASP A 597 -20.46 14.24 -19.67
CA ASP A 597 -20.46 12.84 -20.14
C ASP A 597 -21.22 11.92 -19.18
N LYS A 598 -20.95 12.05 -17.88
CA LYS A 598 -21.59 11.26 -16.83
C LYS A 598 -23.11 11.43 -16.88
N LEU A 599 -23.60 12.67 -16.88
CA LEU A 599 -25.03 12.94 -16.94
C LEU A 599 -25.65 12.48 -18.28
N ASN A 600 -24.94 12.68 -19.39
CA ASN A 600 -25.37 12.17 -20.69
C ASN A 600 -25.53 10.63 -20.71
N ARG A 601 -24.62 9.89 -20.06
CA ARG A 601 -24.72 8.43 -19.90
C ARG A 601 -25.93 8.02 -19.06
N VAL A 602 -26.21 8.74 -17.97
CA VAL A 602 -27.43 8.54 -17.16
C VAL A 602 -28.67 8.67 -18.05
N GLY A 603 -28.73 9.73 -18.86
CA GLY A 603 -29.86 9.96 -19.77
C GLY A 603 -30.05 8.88 -20.83
N LEU A 604 -28.95 8.31 -21.35
CA LEU A 604 -29.02 7.22 -22.34
C LEU A 604 -29.46 5.89 -21.72
N GLU A 605 -29.01 5.58 -20.50
CA GLU A 605 -29.34 4.31 -19.85
C GLU A 605 -30.77 4.31 -19.27
N PHE A 606 -31.23 5.46 -18.76
CA PHE A 606 -32.51 5.61 -18.07
C PHE A 606 -33.51 6.52 -18.81
N SER A 607 -33.53 6.47 -20.15
CA SER A 607 -34.36 7.35 -21.00
C SER A 607 -35.86 7.26 -20.74
N GLU A 608 -36.36 6.15 -20.18
CA GLU A 608 -37.77 5.98 -19.79
C GLU A 608 -38.11 6.58 -18.42
N LEU A 609 -37.10 6.81 -17.57
CA LEU A 609 -37.25 7.34 -16.22
C LEU A 609 -36.95 8.84 -16.17
N VAL A 610 -35.89 9.29 -16.84
CA VAL A 610 -35.42 10.67 -16.77
C VAL A 610 -35.95 11.52 -17.94
N ASP A 611 -36.04 12.84 -17.74
CA ASP A 611 -36.47 13.78 -18.78
C ASP A 611 -35.34 14.04 -19.80
N GLU A 612 -35.15 13.10 -20.71
CA GLU A 612 -34.15 13.21 -21.79
C GLU A 612 -34.40 14.43 -22.68
N SER A 613 -35.65 14.87 -22.82
CA SER A 613 -36.00 16.02 -23.65
C SER A 613 -35.45 17.31 -23.05
N LEU A 614 -35.56 17.49 -21.73
CA LEU A 614 -34.96 18.61 -21.01
C LEU A 614 -33.43 18.63 -21.17
N TRP A 615 -32.77 17.48 -21.06
CA TRP A 615 -31.33 17.39 -21.24
C TRP A 615 -30.89 17.80 -22.65
N ASN A 616 -31.59 17.30 -23.68
CA ASN A 616 -31.32 17.67 -25.07
C ASN A 616 -31.53 19.18 -25.31
N ASP A 617 -32.58 19.77 -24.75
CA ASP A 617 -32.83 21.22 -24.85
C ASP A 617 -31.71 22.04 -24.21
N LYS A 618 -31.17 21.58 -23.07
CA LYS A 618 -30.07 22.25 -22.36
C LYS A 618 -28.72 22.08 -23.06
N LEU A 619 -28.47 20.92 -23.65
CA LEU A 619 -27.33 20.72 -24.54
C LEU A 619 -27.43 21.61 -25.78
N GLN A 620 -28.62 21.74 -26.38
CA GLN A 620 -28.83 22.61 -27.54
C GLN A 620 -28.59 24.08 -27.16
N GLN A 621 -29.12 24.51 -26.01
CA GLN A 621 -28.86 25.84 -25.47
C GLN A 621 -27.36 26.11 -25.28
N LEU A 622 -26.59 25.14 -24.77
CA LEU A 622 -25.15 25.26 -24.59
C LEU A 622 -24.37 25.23 -25.92
N ALA A 623 -24.78 24.37 -26.86
CA ALA A 623 -24.17 24.27 -28.19
C ALA A 623 -24.34 25.57 -29.01
N ASP A 624 -25.49 26.24 -28.87
CA ASP A 624 -25.80 27.47 -29.60
C ASP A 624 -25.17 28.73 -28.97
N ALA A 625 -24.69 28.64 -27.73
CA ALA A 625 -24.21 29.79 -26.96
C ALA A 625 -22.82 30.27 -27.37
N ASP A 626 -22.70 31.57 -27.59
CA ASP A 626 -21.41 32.25 -27.87
C ASP A 626 -20.77 32.82 -26.61
N ASP A 627 -21.51 32.90 -25.50
CA ASP A 627 -21.11 33.53 -24.24
C ASP A 627 -20.68 32.53 -23.15
N ARG A 628 -20.45 31.27 -23.53
CA ARG A 628 -20.05 30.16 -22.63
C ARG A 628 -18.71 29.57 -23.05
N ASN A 629 -18.13 28.73 -22.19
CA ASN A 629 -16.84 28.13 -22.49
C ASN A 629 -16.89 27.36 -23.84
N PRO A 630 -16.01 27.69 -24.80
CA PRO A 630 -16.05 27.12 -26.15
C PRO A 630 -15.90 25.60 -26.16
N LEU A 631 -15.03 25.04 -25.32
CA LEU A 631 -14.81 23.59 -25.22
C LEU A 631 -16.10 22.86 -24.86
N LEU A 632 -16.83 23.35 -23.86
CA LEU A 632 -18.09 22.74 -23.41
C LEU A 632 -19.21 22.89 -24.46
N SER A 633 -19.26 24.04 -25.13
CA SER A 633 -20.21 24.28 -26.24
C SER A 633 -19.97 23.31 -27.41
N GLY A 634 -18.71 23.13 -27.82
CA GLY A 634 -18.32 22.15 -28.83
C GLY A 634 -18.63 20.72 -28.43
N TYR A 635 -18.38 20.37 -27.17
CA TYR A 635 -18.68 19.05 -26.61
C TYR A 635 -20.19 18.76 -26.62
N ALA A 636 -21.02 19.74 -26.23
CA ALA A 636 -22.47 19.63 -26.29
C ALA A 636 -22.98 19.41 -27.73
N CYS A 637 -22.42 20.15 -28.70
CA CYS A 637 -22.69 19.94 -30.12
C CYS A 637 -22.33 18.50 -30.56
N ALA A 638 -21.20 17.96 -30.08
CA ALA A 638 -20.79 16.59 -30.38
C ALA A 638 -21.79 15.54 -29.86
N ILE A 639 -22.31 15.72 -28.64
CA ILE A 639 -23.33 14.82 -28.06
C ILE A 639 -24.62 14.86 -28.88
N LEU A 640 -25.10 16.05 -29.24
CA LEU A 640 -26.30 16.20 -30.07
C LEU A 640 -26.10 15.59 -31.47
N LEU A 641 -24.89 15.67 -32.02
CA LEU A 641 -24.52 15.04 -33.28
C LEU A 641 -24.53 13.51 -33.19
N GLU A 642 -24.01 12.94 -32.09
CA GLU A 642 -24.08 11.50 -31.79
C GLU A 642 -25.53 11.01 -31.70
N ARG A 643 -26.41 11.82 -31.09
CA ARG A 643 -27.85 11.56 -30.96
C ARG A 643 -28.63 11.79 -32.27
N GLY A 644 -27.99 12.29 -33.32
CA GLY A 644 -28.63 12.58 -34.61
C GLY A 644 -29.59 13.77 -34.58
N LEU A 645 -29.47 14.66 -33.59
CA LEU A 645 -30.34 15.83 -33.40
C LEU A 645 -29.89 17.05 -34.22
N ILE A 646 -28.62 17.07 -34.65
CA ILE A 646 -28.07 18.11 -35.53
C ILE A 646 -27.88 17.55 -36.96
N PRO A 647 -28.57 18.09 -37.98
CA PRO A 647 -28.37 17.69 -39.38
C PRO A 647 -27.04 18.23 -39.93
N ASN A 648 -26.53 17.60 -40.99
CA ASN A 648 -25.25 17.97 -41.61
C ASN A 648 -25.20 19.45 -42.05
N GLU A 649 -26.29 20.00 -42.60
CA GLU A 649 -26.31 21.41 -43.00
C GLU A 649 -26.29 22.36 -41.80
N ALA A 650 -26.80 21.95 -40.63
CA ALA A 650 -26.70 22.74 -39.40
C ALA A 650 -25.27 22.70 -38.84
N LEU A 651 -24.65 21.51 -38.81
CA LEU A 651 -23.25 21.38 -38.40
C LEU A 651 -22.32 22.22 -39.29
N SER A 652 -22.48 22.15 -40.62
CA SER A 652 -21.66 22.93 -41.55
C SER A 652 -21.81 24.44 -41.31
N ARG A 653 -23.03 24.92 -41.05
CA ARG A 653 -23.27 26.33 -40.71
C ARG A 653 -22.60 26.72 -39.40
N GLU A 654 -22.69 25.88 -38.38
CA GLU A 654 -22.09 26.16 -37.08
C GLU A 654 -20.56 26.16 -37.14
N VAL A 655 -19.95 25.18 -37.83
CA VAL A 655 -18.50 25.16 -38.09
C VAL A 655 -18.07 26.41 -38.84
N SER A 656 -18.78 26.81 -39.92
CA SER A 656 -18.45 28.02 -40.68
C SER A 656 -18.59 29.32 -39.88
N ARG A 657 -19.48 29.33 -38.88
CA ARG A 657 -19.69 30.48 -37.98
C ARG A 657 -18.59 30.56 -36.93
N ARG A 658 -18.30 29.44 -36.26
CA ARG A 658 -17.31 29.33 -35.17
C ARG A 658 -15.86 29.43 -35.66
N LEU A 659 -15.60 28.96 -36.89
CA LEU A 659 -14.32 29.07 -37.58
C LEU A 659 -14.43 30.10 -38.71
N SER A 660 -14.69 31.35 -38.33
CA SER A 660 -14.70 32.48 -39.27
C SER A 660 -13.62 33.50 -38.88
N PRO A 661 -13.10 34.31 -39.84
CA PRO A 661 -12.10 35.34 -39.53
C PRO A 661 -12.52 36.38 -38.49
N GLY A 662 -13.83 36.51 -38.23
CA GLY A 662 -14.38 37.42 -37.23
C GLY A 662 -14.45 36.86 -35.81
N VAL A 663 -14.10 35.59 -35.60
CA VAL A 663 -14.06 34.94 -34.28
C VAL A 663 -12.60 34.76 -33.85
N PRO A 664 -12.24 35.13 -32.60
CA PRO A 664 -10.92 34.86 -32.05
C PRO A 664 -10.53 33.37 -32.19
N ALA A 665 -9.29 33.12 -32.63
CA ALA A 665 -8.84 31.79 -33.02
C ALA A 665 -8.80 30.79 -31.84
N ASP A 666 -8.57 31.28 -30.63
CA ASP A 666 -8.63 30.54 -29.37
C ASP A 666 -10.05 30.00 -29.10
N LEU A 667 -11.08 30.84 -29.28
CA LEU A 667 -12.48 30.44 -29.08
C LEU A 667 -12.93 29.42 -30.14
N GLY A 668 -12.60 29.66 -31.41
CA GLY A 668 -12.95 28.76 -32.51
C GLY A 668 -12.27 27.39 -32.37
N ALA A 669 -10.97 27.37 -32.06
CA ALA A 669 -10.22 26.14 -31.85
C ALA A 669 -10.63 25.40 -30.57
N GLY A 670 -10.94 26.11 -29.47
CA GLY A 670 -11.47 25.52 -28.25
C GLY A 670 -12.83 24.84 -28.48
N TRP A 671 -13.71 25.46 -29.27
CA TRP A 671 -14.97 24.82 -29.68
C TRP A 671 -14.75 23.57 -30.53
N PHE A 672 -13.85 23.64 -31.51
CA PHE A 672 -13.52 22.49 -32.35
C PHE A 672 -12.88 21.35 -31.54
N GLU A 673 -12.02 21.68 -30.58
CA GLU A 673 -11.44 20.74 -29.62
C GLU A 673 -12.53 19.97 -28.88
N GLY A 674 -13.55 20.67 -28.37
CA GLY A 674 -14.71 20.05 -27.70
C GLY A 674 -15.51 19.14 -28.62
N LEU A 675 -15.76 19.59 -29.86
CA LEU A 675 -16.45 18.80 -30.89
C LEU A 675 -15.71 17.49 -31.21
N ALA A 676 -14.38 17.55 -31.26
CA ALA A 676 -13.49 16.43 -31.58
C ALA A 676 -13.30 15.40 -30.45
N GLN A 677 -13.72 15.70 -29.21
CA GLN A 677 -13.59 14.79 -28.08
C GLN A 677 -14.52 13.56 -28.18
N ARG A 678 -15.57 13.60 -29.03
CA ARG A 678 -16.57 12.53 -29.17
C ARG A 678 -16.74 12.07 -30.61
N ASN A 679 -17.16 10.81 -30.79
CA ASN A 679 -17.39 10.13 -32.07
C ASN A 679 -16.40 10.50 -33.20
N ARG A 680 -15.10 10.44 -32.93
CA ARG A 680 -14.02 10.83 -33.85
C ARG A 680 -14.15 10.19 -35.23
N TYR A 681 -14.58 8.93 -35.28
CA TYR A 681 -14.82 8.25 -36.55
C TYR A 681 -15.93 8.90 -37.38
N ALA A 682 -17.09 9.20 -36.78
CA ALA A 682 -18.18 9.86 -37.50
C ALA A 682 -17.84 11.30 -37.88
N LEU A 683 -16.97 11.98 -37.13
CA LEU A 683 -16.45 13.31 -37.47
C LEU A 683 -15.48 13.24 -38.67
N LEU A 684 -14.55 12.28 -38.67
CA LEU A 684 -13.59 12.05 -39.76
C LEU A 684 -14.26 11.67 -41.09
N ALA A 685 -15.41 11.02 -41.05
CA ALA A 685 -16.16 10.62 -42.24
C ALA A 685 -16.95 11.76 -42.92
N ARG A 686 -17.14 12.91 -42.25
CA ARG A 686 -17.95 14.03 -42.75
C ARG A 686 -17.10 15.03 -43.52
N GLN A 687 -16.98 14.83 -44.83
CA GLN A 687 -16.15 15.68 -45.70
C GLN A 687 -16.53 17.17 -45.66
N THR A 688 -17.82 17.48 -45.53
CA THR A 688 -18.31 18.87 -45.43
C THR A 688 -17.72 19.66 -44.24
N LEU A 689 -17.34 18.97 -43.16
CA LEU A 689 -16.69 19.62 -42.01
C LEU A 689 -15.22 19.98 -42.33
N TRP A 690 -14.52 19.10 -43.04
CA TRP A 690 -13.14 19.30 -43.44
C TRP A 690 -13.00 20.35 -44.55
N GLU A 691 -13.99 20.44 -45.45
CA GLU A 691 -14.13 21.51 -46.42
C GLU A 691 -14.18 22.89 -45.73
N GLN A 692 -15.05 23.05 -44.73
CA GLN A 692 -15.17 24.32 -44.00
C GLN A 692 -13.89 24.67 -43.21
N LEU A 693 -13.21 23.67 -42.62
CA LEU A 693 -11.94 23.89 -41.93
C LEU A 693 -10.82 24.28 -42.93
N ALA A 694 -10.79 23.65 -44.10
CA ALA A 694 -9.84 23.98 -45.16
C ALA A 694 -10.06 25.39 -45.72
N ASP A 695 -11.32 25.78 -45.93
CA ASP A 695 -11.72 27.13 -46.35
C ASP A 695 -11.35 28.18 -45.30
N TYR A 696 -11.59 27.89 -44.02
CA TYR A 696 -11.17 28.75 -42.91
C TYR A 696 -9.66 28.98 -42.92
N VAL A 697 -8.87 27.90 -42.95
CA VAL A 697 -7.40 27.98 -42.98
C VAL A 697 -6.91 28.78 -44.19
N ALA A 698 -7.52 28.58 -45.36
CA ALA A 698 -7.19 29.32 -46.58
C ALA A 698 -7.57 30.82 -46.54
N SER A 699 -8.45 31.21 -45.62
CA SER A 699 -8.93 32.59 -45.47
C SER A 699 -8.10 33.45 -44.51
N LEU A 700 -7.20 32.83 -43.72
CA LEU A 700 -6.35 33.51 -42.74
C LEU A 700 -5.13 34.15 -43.40
N ASP A 701 -4.72 35.32 -42.92
CA ASP A 701 -3.40 35.89 -43.24
C ASP A 701 -2.27 35.24 -42.41
N ASP A 702 -1.01 35.59 -42.69
CA ASP A 702 0.17 34.96 -42.05
C ASP A 702 0.17 35.10 -40.52
N GLU A 703 -0.31 36.23 -39.97
CA GLU A 703 -0.34 36.47 -38.52
C GLU A 703 -1.50 35.70 -37.87
N GLN A 704 -2.67 35.74 -38.48
CA GLN A 704 -3.87 35.01 -38.03
C GLN A 704 -3.66 33.49 -38.10
N PHE A 705 -3.01 32.99 -39.16
CA PHE A 705 -2.67 31.58 -39.32
C PHE A 705 -1.70 31.13 -38.23
N THR A 706 -0.67 31.92 -37.95
CA THR A 706 0.31 31.63 -36.90
C THR A 706 -0.35 31.50 -35.52
N ARG A 707 -1.29 32.39 -35.19
CA ARG A 707 -2.07 32.31 -33.94
C ARG A 707 -3.00 31.09 -33.90
N ALA A 708 -3.74 30.84 -34.98
CA ALA A 708 -4.65 29.69 -35.07
C ALA A 708 -3.90 28.34 -34.99
N LEU A 709 -2.67 28.26 -35.50
CA LEU A 709 -1.86 27.05 -35.51
C LEU A 709 -1.58 26.51 -34.11
N VAL A 710 -1.35 27.38 -33.11
CA VAL A 710 -1.08 26.96 -31.72
C VAL A 710 -2.29 26.26 -31.12
N PHE A 711 -3.48 26.84 -31.27
CA PHE A 711 -4.71 26.27 -30.71
C PHE A 711 -5.20 25.04 -31.50
N LEU A 712 -5.08 25.05 -32.84
CA LEU A 712 -5.39 23.88 -33.66
C LEU A 712 -4.44 22.72 -33.37
N ARG A 713 -3.15 22.98 -33.13
CA ARG A 713 -2.19 21.95 -32.69
C ARG A 713 -2.63 21.31 -31.37
N ARG A 714 -3.12 22.10 -30.41
CA ARG A 714 -3.69 21.58 -29.16
C ARG A 714 -4.91 20.70 -29.44
N ALA A 715 -5.88 21.17 -30.24
CA ALA A 715 -7.08 20.42 -30.60
C ALA A 715 -6.75 19.06 -31.28
N PHE A 716 -5.78 19.05 -32.21
CA PHE A 716 -5.37 17.84 -32.92
C PHE A 716 -4.47 16.90 -32.10
N SER A 717 -3.88 17.37 -31.01
CA SER A 717 -3.00 16.56 -30.14
C SER A 717 -3.74 15.36 -29.51
N SER A 718 -5.04 15.50 -29.30
CA SER A 718 -5.90 14.47 -28.69
C SER A 718 -6.14 13.24 -29.60
N PHE A 719 -5.94 13.37 -30.91
CA PHE A 719 -6.14 12.30 -31.89
C PHE A 719 -4.98 11.30 -31.93
N VAL A 720 -5.26 10.01 -32.17
CA VAL A 720 -4.22 9.00 -32.32
C VAL A 720 -3.52 9.11 -33.69
N PRO A 721 -2.29 8.57 -33.87
CA PRO A 721 -1.53 8.77 -35.11
C PRO A 721 -2.27 8.42 -36.41
N ARG A 722 -3.09 7.35 -36.39
CA ARG A 722 -3.90 6.96 -37.55
C ARG A 722 -4.97 8.00 -37.89
N GLU A 723 -5.62 8.57 -36.88
CA GLU A 723 -6.65 9.60 -37.05
C GLU A 723 -6.03 10.88 -37.61
N ARG A 724 -4.87 11.32 -37.08
CA ARG A 724 -4.15 12.50 -37.59
C ARG A 724 -3.80 12.36 -39.07
N ARG A 725 -3.33 11.19 -39.50
CA ARG A 725 -3.05 10.92 -40.92
C ARG A 725 -4.29 11.08 -41.79
N GLN A 726 -5.43 10.55 -41.33
CA GLN A 726 -6.70 10.68 -42.05
C GLN A 726 -7.19 12.13 -42.13
N ILE A 727 -6.98 12.92 -41.07
CA ILE A 727 -7.25 14.37 -41.08
C ILE A 727 -6.41 15.06 -42.14
N CYS A 728 -5.10 14.78 -42.16
CA CYS A 728 -4.21 15.36 -43.17
C CYS A 728 -4.60 14.94 -44.59
N GLU A 729 -5.00 13.68 -44.81
CA GLU A 729 -5.52 13.22 -46.10
C GLU A 729 -6.77 14.00 -46.52
N ASN A 730 -7.74 14.17 -45.61
CA ASN A 730 -8.99 14.91 -45.89
C ASN A 730 -8.71 16.38 -46.21
N LEU A 731 -7.88 17.07 -45.41
CA LEU A 731 -7.51 18.46 -45.66
C LEU A 731 -6.69 18.62 -46.95
N GLY A 732 -5.76 17.70 -47.21
CA GLY A 732 -4.95 17.66 -48.42
C GLY A 732 -5.81 17.53 -49.68
N GLU A 733 -6.85 16.69 -49.65
CA GLU A 733 -7.81 16.55 -50.75
C GLU A 733 -8.50 17.87 -51.10
N HIS A 734 -8.90 18.65 -50.08
CA HIS A 734 -9.49 19.99 -50.27
C HIS A 734 -8.47 21.03 -50.77
N TRP A 735 -7.20 20.90 -50.42
CA TRP A 735 -6.11 21.74 -50.93
C TRP A 735 -5.53 21.27 -52.29
N GLY A 736 -6.13 20.24 -52.91
CA GLY A 736 -5.77 19.75 -54.23
C GLY A 736 -4.62 18.73 -54.27
N LEU A 737 -4.29 18.12 -53.13
CA LEU A 737 -3.32 17.03 -53.01
C LEU A 737 -4.03 15.68 -53.00
N ASN A 738 -3.45 14.66 -53.64
CA ASN A 738 -3.93 13.28 -53.50
C ASN A 738 -3.29 12.59 -52.28
N LYS A 739 -3.82 11.43 -51.88
CA LYS A 739 -3.36 10.70 -50.69
C LYS A 739 -1.87 10.35 -50.70
N ASP A 740 -1.35 9.94 -51.86
CA ASP A 740 0.05 9.56 -52.01
C ASP A 740 0.97 10.79 -51.88
N GLN A 741 0.56 11.93 -52.44
CA GLN A 741 1.26 13.21 -52.33
C GLN A 741 1.26 13.74 -50.89
N THR A 742 0.11 13.65 -50.19
CA THR A 742 0.01 14.06 -48.79
C THR A 742 0.89 13.19 -47.89
N ALA A 743 0.93 11.87 -48.14
CA ALA A 743 1.79 10.96 -47.39
C ALA A 743 3.29 11.24 -47.65
N GLU A 744 3.67 11.46 -48.90
CA GLU A 744 5.05 11.79 -49.28
C GLU A 744 5.53 13.10 -48.62
N LEU A 745 4.66 14.12 -48.54
CA LEU A 745 4.97 15.39 -47.88
C LEU A 745 5.09 15.26 -46.35
N LEU A 746 4.28 14.42 -45.71
CA LEU A 746 4.34 14.19 -44.25
C LEU A 746 5.54 13.34 -43.83
N GLU A 747 6.03 12.47 -44.71
CA GLU A 747 7.19 11.61 -44.47
C GLU A 747 8.52 12.25 -44.88
N ALA A 748 8.48 13.35 -45.62
CA ALA A 748 9.66 14.12 -45.99
C ALA A 748 10.32 14.76 -44.75
N PRO A 749 11.66 14.69 -44.62
CA PRO A 749 12.35 15.41 -43.56
C PRO A 749 12.18 16.92 -43.75
N LEU A 750 11.89 17.63 -42.66
CA LEU A 750 11.83 19.08 -42.65
C LEU A 750 13.20 19.67 -43.03
N SER A 751 13.20 20.75 -43.80
CA SER A 751 14.41 21.52 -44.07
C SER A 751 14.84 22.32 -42.83
N GLU A 752 16.13 22.68 -42.73
CA GLU A 752 16.65 23.52 -41.63
C GLU A 752 15.83 24.83 -41.47
N ALA A 753 15.35 25.42 -42.56
CA ALA A 753 14.53 26.64 -42.53
C ALA A 753 13.08 26.40 -42.04
N GLU A 754 12.54 25.19 -42.21
CA GLU A 754 11.23 24.81 -41.67
C GLU A 754 11.33 24.44 -40.19
N GLU A 755 12.42 23.79 -39.79
CA GLU A 755 12.73 23.52 -38.38
C GLU A 755 12.94 24.82 -37.59
N GLU A 756 13.65 25.81 -38.16
CA GLU A 756 13.85 27.13 -37.56
C GLU A 756 12.51 27.87 -37.35
N LYS A 757 11.63 27.89 -38.37
CA LYS A 757 10.27 28.47 -38.23
C LYS A 757 9.40 27.76 -37.19
N LEU A 758 9.52 26.44 -37.06
CA LEU A 758 8.83 25.67 -36.02
C LEU A 758 9.39 25.93 -34.63
N SER A 759 10.68 26.24 -34.53
CA SER A 759 11.32 26.69 -33.29
C SER A 759 10.84 28.08 -32.89
N ASP A 760 10.78 29.02 -33.84
CA ASP A 760 10.31 30.39 -33.63
C ASP A 760 8.85 30.45 -33.13
N LEU A 761 8.03 29.49 -33.55
CA LEU A 761 6.65 29.33 -33.07
C LEU A 761 6.56 28.97 -31.57
N ASN A 762 7.61 28.38 -30.99
CA ASN A 762 7.65 28.07 -29.55
C ASN A 762 8.05 29.29 -28.70
N ASP A 763 8.71 30.29 -29.30
CA ASP A 763 9.15 31.54 -28.66
C ASP A 763 8.16 32.71 -28.88
N PHE A 764 7.00 32.43 -29.50
CA PHE A 764 5.98 33.45 -29.80
C PHE A 764 5.23 33.87 -28.52
N ASP A 765 5.52 35.08 -28.02
CA ASP A 765 4.90 35.67 -26.83
C ASP A 765 3.54 36.33 -27.17
N PHE A 766 2.46 35.80 -26.61
CA PHE A 766 1.10 36.31 -26.75
C PHE A 766 0.85 37.42 -25.72
N GLY A 767 1.60 38.53 -25.79
CA GLY A 767 1.38 39.68 -24.91
C GLY A 767 -0.05 40.25 -25.02
N ASP A 768 -0.58 40.71 -23.87
CA ASP A 768 -1.93 41.25 -23.64
C ASP A 768 -2.49 42.11 -24.79
N PHE A 769 -3.62 41.66 -25.38
CA PHE A 769 -4.60 42.50 -26.06
C PHE A 769 -6.03 42.02 -25.85
#